data_AF-A0A1Z9INU0-F1
#
_entry.id   AF-A0A1Z9INU0-F1
#
_cell.length_a   1.000
_cell.length_b   1.000
_cell.length_c   1.000
_cell.angle_alpha   90.00
_cell.angle_beta   90.00
_cell.angle_gamma   90.00
#
_symmetry.space_group_name_H-M   'P 1'
#
loop_
_entity.id
_entity.type
_entity.pdbx_description
1 polymer ?
#
loop_
_entity_poly.entity_id
_entity_poly.type
_entity_poly.pdbx_seq_one_letter_code
_entity_poly.pdbx_strand_id
1 'polypeptide(L)'
;MSLYKEYIKQIDDRNKQGLNPKPIDDGLLLEEIVNQIKDIDHHARKKSLHFFIYNVIPGTTSAAFVKASFLKDIINQAHSLEEITPDFAFELLSHMKGGPSIEILIDFALSDNPLNSKKAADILKTQVYLYEADMNRLEAAYNQGNKIAEEILISYSNAEFFTELPHLEEKIKVVTYVAGIGDISTDFLSPGGDAHSRSDRELHGQSMFEHNKNLQNELLELKKEHPDKIVMLIADKGTMGVGSSRMSGVNNVALWVGRQASPYIPFVNIAPVVAGTNGISPIFLTTVSVTGGIGLDLKNWIKKKDSNGNVILDSNDDPVLEEVYSVDTGTVLTINTKDKKLYKENDEVCDISSAFTPQKIEFMRAGGSYAVVFGKKIQSFASKVLKIDIPNVFASSKEISHESQGLTAVEKIFNKNVLGSPSGNILHAGSDVRVKVNIVGSQDTTGLMTSQELEAMAATTISPTIDGAYQSGCHTASVWDTRSQENIPRLMKFMNDFGLITARDPKGKYHSMTDVIHKVLNDLTVDDWSIIIGGDSHTRMSKGVAFGADSGTVALALATGEVSMPIPESVKVTFKGEMISNLDFRDVVHATQSQMLEKFGGDNIFQGRIIEVHIGTLLADMAFTFTDWTAEMKAKASICISNNETLVESLQIAKNRIKIMIEKGMDNDIQVLQGLIDKADQRILDIESGKIPPLAPDSDARYFAEFEVDLDKISQPMIADPDVQNEDISKRYTHDTIRALSFYGGNKKVDLGFVGSCMVHKGDLKILAHMLKNLERMDGTVEFNAPLVVTAPTYNIIDELKKEGDWNILQKYSGFEFDDQDPKNHARIEYENMMYLERPGCNLCMGNQEKAEKGDTVMSTSTRLFKGRVVADSDRKKGESLLASTPVVVLSAILGRTPSIEEYRTAVSGISLTKFSPPANSLYS
;
A
#
# COMPACT_ATOMS: atom_id res chain seq x y z
N MET A 1 32.68 21.73 -7.53
CA MET A 1 32.77 21.98 -6.08
C MET A 1 33.03 20.63 -5.40
N SER A 2 33.57 20.59 -4.18
CA SER A 2 33.79 19.32 -3.45
C SER A 2 32.45 18.84 -2.90
N LEU A 3 32.03 17.62 -3.24
CA LEU A 3 30.79 17.01 -2.78
C LEU A 3 30.83 16.81 -1.26
N TYR A 4 32.02 16.49 -0.73
CA TYR A 4 32.22 16.42 0.71
C TYR A 4 31.91 17.75 1.42
N LYS A 5 32.34 18.89 0.88
CA LYS A 5 32.04 20.21 1.47
C LYS A 5 30.54 20.51 1.43
N GLU A 6 29.86 20.14 0.36
CA GLU A 6 28.40 20.26 0.25
C GLU A 6 27.70 19.38 1.27
N TYR A 7 28.20 18.16 1.48
CA TYR A 7 27.70 17.23 2.48
C TYR A 7 27.90 17.73 3.91
N ILE A 8 29.07 18.30 4.24
CA ILE A 8 29.30 18.94 5.55
C ILE A 8 28.35 20.12 5.77
N LYS A 9 28.13 20.95 4.75
CA LYS A 9 27.15 22.05 4.82
C LYS A 9 25.74 21.50 5.06
N GLN A 10 25.34 20.44 4.36
CA GLN A 10 24.05 19.78 4.58
C GLN A 10 23.92 19.25 6.01
N ILE A 11 24.98 18.66 6.57
CA ILE A 11 25.00 18.22 7.97
C ILE A 11 24.78 19.40 8.91
N ASP A 12 25.45 20.53 8.70
CA ASP A 12 25.27 21.73 9.53
C ASP A 12 23.84 22.28 9.43
N ASP A 13 23.21 22.23 8.25
CA ASP A 13 21.83 22.67 8.05
C ASP A 13 20.80 21.70 8.66
N ARG A 14 21.10 20.39 8.67
CA ARG A 14 20.30 19.35 9.35
C ARG A 14 20.41 19.44 10.87
N ASN A 15 21.60 19.68 11.39
CA ASN A 15 21.83 19.85 12.83
C ASN A 15 20.99 21.01 13.41
N LYS A 16 20.76 22.09 12.65
CA LYS A 16 19.87 23.20 13.06
C LYS A 16 18.40 22.76 13.25
N GLN A 17 18.01 21.65 12.63
CA GLN A 17 16.68 21.04 12.74
C GLN A 17 16.67 19.85 13.73
N GLY A 18 17.78 19.60 14.43
CA GLY A 18 17.93 18.47 15.34
C GLY A 18 18.03 17.11 14.63
N LEU A 19 18.49 17.10 13.37
CA LEU A 19 18.64 15.89 12.55
C LEU A 19 20.11 15.50 12.41
N ASN A 20 20.38 14.19 12.36
CA ASN A 20 21.69 13.61 12.10
C ASN A 20 22.08 13.71 10.61
N PRO A 21 23.34 13.41 10.23
CA PRO A 21 23.75 13.32 8.83
C PRO A 21 22.84 12.40 8.01
N LYS A 22 22.43 12.86 6.81
CA LYS A 22 21.68 11.99 5.90
C LYS A 22 22.54 10.79 5.50
N PRO A 23 22.01 9.56 5.47
CA PRO A 23 22.76 8.40 5.01
C PRO A 23 23.24 8.58 3.57
N ILE A 24 24.44 8.08 3.27
CA ILE A 24 25.11 8.23 1.97
C ILE A 24 24.66 7.13 1.02
N ASP A 25 24.00 7.51 -0.07
CA ASP A 25 23.57 6.65 -1.19
C ASP A 25 24.30 6.96 -2.51
N ASP A 26 24.95 8.13 -2.59
CA ASP A 26 25.71 8.61 -3.75
C ASP A 26 27.16 8.12 -3.78
N GLY A 27 27.53 7.46 -4.88
CA GLY A 27 28.87 6.88 -5.09
C GLY A 27 29.95 7.93 -5.25
N LEU A 28 29.67 9.06 -5.92
CA LEU A 28 30.67 10.12 -6.16
C LEU A 28 31.10 10.79 -4.85
N LEU A 29 30.14 11.08 -3.96
CA LEU A 29 30.44 11.54 -2.61
C LEU A 29 31.27 10.50 -1.84
N LEU A 30 30.93 9.22 -1.94
CA LEU A 30 31.67 8.18 -1.23
C LEU A 30 33.09 7.98 -1.77
N GLU A 31 33.31 8.11 -3.08
CA GLU A 31 34.65 8.10 -3.68
C GLU A 31 35.52 9.22 -3.13
N GLU A 32 34.98 10.43 -3.01
CA GLU A 32 35.69 11.56 -2.38
C GLU A 32 36.04 11.25 -0.91
N ILE A 33 35.12 10.66 -0.16
CA ILE A 33 35.34 10.20 1.23
C ILE A 33 36.45 9.14 1.29
N VAL A 34 36.44 8.16 0.39
CA VAL A 34 37.47 7.11 0.31
C VAL A 34 38.84 7.70 0.01
N ASN A 35 38.94 8.67 -0.90
CA ASN A 35 40.19 9.36 -1.19
C ASN A 35 40.73 10.11 0.04
N GLN A 36 39.87 10.74 0.83
CA GLN A 36 40.26 11.38 2.09
C GLN A 36 40.68 10.38 3.17
N ILE A 37 40.14 9.16 3.16
CA ILE A 37 40.55 8.09 4.09
C ILE A 37 41.95 7.59 3.75
N LYS A 38 42.28 7.49 2.45
CA LYS A 38 43.58 7.06 1.93
C LYS A 38 44.71 8.07 2.24
N ASP A 39 44.38 9.36 2.33
CA ASP A 39 45.32 10.41 2.75
C ASP A 39 45.40 10.49 4.29
N ILE A 40 46.43 9.87 4.87
CA ILE A 40 46.62 9.71 6.32
C ILE A 40 46.63 11.05 7.06
N ASP A 41 47.16 12.09 6.43
CA ASP A 41 47.31 13.43 7.02
C ASP A 41 46.09 14.34 6.72
N HIS A 42 45.06 13.83 6.04
CA HIS A 42 43.89 14.62 5.70
C HIS A 42 43.13 15.07 6.96
N HIS A 43 42.97 16.39 7.13
CA HIS A 43 42.31 16.99 8.29
C HIS A 43 40.90 16.43 8.61
N ALA A 44 40.18 15.96 7.59
CA ALA A 44 38.83 15.41 7.73
C ALA A 44 38.78 13.88 7.89
N ARG A 45 39.92 13.18 7.81
CA ARG A 45 40.03 11.71 7.73
C ARG A 45 39.20 10.99 8.79
N LYS A 46 39.28 11.44 10.05
CA LYS A 46 38.52 10.83 11.17
C LYS A 46 37.00 10.88 10.95
N LYS A 47 36.47 12.00 10.44
CA LYS A 47 35.04 12.12 10.11
C LYS A 47 34.69 11.25 8.90
N SER A 48 35.55 11.24 7.89
CA SER A 48 35.37 10.43 6.67
C SER A 48 35.34 8.93 6.98
N LEU A 49 36.22 8.43 7.86
CA LEU A 49 36.17 7.07 8.39
C LEU A 49 34.83 6.78 9.10
N HIS A 50 34.37 7.69 9.96
CA HIS A 50 33.09 7.53 10.65
C HIS A 50 31.92 7.42 9.66
N PHE A 51 31.86 8.31 8.66
CA PHE A 51 30.81 8.26 7.63
C PHE A 51 30.86 6.98 6.80
N PHE A 52 32.06 6.55 6.39
CA PHE A 52 32.24 5.30 5.64
C PHE A 52 31.75 4.07 6.42
N ILE A 53 32.09 3.99 7.71
CA ILE A 53 31.76 2.83 8.54
C ILE A 53 30.26 2.81 8.88
N TYR A 54 29.71 3.93 9.37
CA TYR A 54 28.41 3.98 10.04
C TYR A 54 27.28 4.67 9.27
N ASN A 55 27.57 5.32 8.14
CA ASN A 55 26.61 6.19 7.47
C ASN A 55 26.44 5.95 5.97
N VAL A 56 26.84 4.78 5.46
CA VAL A 56 26.61 4.37 4.07
C VAL A 56 25.44 3.39 4.01
N ILE A 57 24.48 3.65 3.11
CA ILE A 57 23.34 2.76 2.89
C ILE A 57 23.83 1.48 2.17
N PRO A 58 23.51 0.27 2.68
CA PRO A 58 23.84 -0.99 2.02
C PRO A 58 22.95 -1.26 0.79
N GLY A 59 23.02 -2.46 0.22
CA GLY A 59 22.17 -2.85 -0.91
C GLY A 59 22.75 -2.47 -2.27
N THR A 60 21.92 -2.01 -3.20
CA THR A 60 22.30 -1.72 -4.60
C THR A 60 22.49 -0.23 -4.91
N THR A 61 22.67 0.62 -3.88
CA THR A 61 22.99 2.04 -4.09
C THR A 61 24.39 2.20 -4.70
N SER A 62 24.62 3.28 -5.44
CA SER A 62 25.95 3.57 -6.01
C SER A 62 27.04 3.69 -4.94
N ALA A 63 26.72 4.22 -3.75
CA ALA A 63 27.61 4.21 -2.60
C ALA A 63 27.91 2.80 -2.08
N ALA A 64 26.95 1.87 -2.09
CA ALA A 64 27.20 0.49 -1.69
C ALA A 64 28.24 -0.18 -2.60
N PHE A 65 28.20 0.04 -3.92
CA PHE A 65 29.22 -0.47 -4.85
C PHE A 65 30.63 0.05 -4.51
N VAL A 66 30.77 1.36 -4.28
CA VAL A 66 32.04 1.98 -3.91
C VAL A 66 32.54 1.45 -2.56
N LYS A 67 31.66 1.32 -1.56
CA LYS A 67 32.00 0.76 -0.24
C LYS A 67 32.50 -0.67 -0.38
N ALA A 68 31.75 -1.53 -1.06
CA ALA A 68 32.11 -2.94 -1.19
C ALA A 68 33.45 -3.10 -1.94
N SER A 69 33.65 -2.34 -3.01
CA SER A 69 34.92 -2.35 -3.75
C SER A 69 36.10 -1.91 -2.90
N PHE A 70 35.97 -0.87 -2.08
CA PHE A 70 37.07 -0.45 -1.20
C PHE A 70 37.36 -1.47 -0.09
N LEU A 71 36.32 -2.13 0.45
CA LEU A 71 36.50 -3.23 1.41
C LEU A 71 37.23 -4.43 0.76
N LYS A 72 36.94 -4.74 -0.51
CA LYS A 72 37.68 -5.75 -1.30
C LYS A 72 39.16 -5.41 -1.40
N ASP A 73 39.49 -4.14 -1.67
CA ASP A 73 40.89 -3.68 -1.74
C ASP A 73 41.63 -3.87 -0.41
N ILE A 74 40.96 -3.61 0.71
CA ILE A 74 41.52 -3.79 2.06
C ILE A 74 41.77 -5.28 2.33
N ILE A 75 40.82 -6.17 2.00
CA ILE A 75 40.96 -7.62 2.18
C ILE A 75 42.10 -8.18 1.31
N ASN A 76 42.25 -7.67 0.09
CA ASN A 76 43.35 -8.01 -0.82
C ASN A 76 44.68 -7.36 -0.44
N GLN A 77 44.72 -6.51 0.60
CA GLN A 77 45.89 -5.73 1.01
C GLN A 77 46.43 -4.80 -0.08
N ALA A 78 45.58 -4.42 -1.05
CA ALA A 78 45.90 -3.38 -2.03
C ALA A 78 45.96 -2.00 -1.36
N HIS A 79 45.20 -1.82 -0.28
CA HIS A 79 45.27 -0.68 0.63
C HIS A 79 45.25 -1.17 2.09
N SER A 80 46.08 -0.58 2.95
CA SER A 80 46.16 -0.94 4.38
C SER A 80 45.76 0.24 5.24
N LEU A 81 44.89 0.01 6.23
CA LEU A 81 44.40 0.99 7.19
C LEU A 81 44.50 0.40 8.61
N GLU A 82 44.86 1.23 9.58
CA GLU A 82 44.87 0.82 11.00
C GLU A 82 43.45 0.59 11.53
N GLU A 83 42.50 1.42 11.08
CA GLU A 83 41.12 1.43 11.58
C GLU A 83 40.21 0.39 10.92
N ILE A 84 40.59 -0.13 9.76
CA ILE A 84 39.84 -1.15 9.02
C ILE A 84 40.77 -2.29 8.66
N THR A 85 40.85 -3.28 9.55
CA THR A 85 41.58 -4.53 9.30
C THR A 85 40.83 -5.38 8.26
N PRO A 86 41.49 -6.36 7.61
CA PRO A 86 40.80 -7.32 6.73
C PRO A 86 39.62 -8.02 7.42
N ASP A 87 39.75 -8.32 8.72
CA ASP A 87 38.69 -9.00 9.49
C ASP A 87 37.50 -8.06 9.72
N PHE A 88 37.77 -6.80 10.03
CA PHE A 88 36.71 -5.81 10.15
C PHE A 88 36.08 -5.48 8.78
N ALA A 89 36.85 -5.53 7.69
CA ALA A 89 36.30 -5.37 6.34
C ALA A 89 35.34 -6.51 5.97
N PHE A 90 35.66 -7.75 6.34
CA PHE A 90 34.73 -8.88 6.23
C PHE A 90 33.48 -8.69 7.09
N GLU A 91 33.61 -8.20 8.32
CA GLU A 91 32.46 -7.85 9.17
C GLU A 91 31.57 -6.81 8.47
N LEU A 92 32.14 -5.71 7.97
CA LEU A 92 31.39 -4.67 7.25
C LEU A 92 30.68 -5.19 6.00
N LEU A 93 31.32 -6.08 5.22
CA LEU A 93 30.67 -6.74 4.08
C LEU A 93 29.46 -7.59 4.51
N SER A 94 29.54 -8.27 5.66
CA SER A 94 28.43 -9.08 6.17
C SER A 94 27.19 -8.23 6.52
N HIS A 95 27.41 -7.01 7.01
CA HIS A 95 26.33 -6.07 7.33
C HIS A 95 25.74 -5.35 6.10
N MET A 96 26.35 -5.50 4.91
CA MET A 96 25.78 -4.99 3.65
C MET A 96 24.67 -5.87 3.08
N LYS A 97 24.57 -7.12 3.55
CA LYS A 97 23.48 -8.09 3.34
C LYS A 97 23.16 -8.55 1.91
N GLY A 98 23.56 -7.84 0.87
CA GLY A 98 23.14 -8.11 -0.51
C GLY A 98 23.91 -7.33 -1.57
N GLY A 99 23.73 -7.70 -2.84
CA GLY A 99 24.22 -6.94 -4.00
C GLY A 99 25.74 -7.02 -4.14
N PRO A 100 26.47 -5.90 -4.24
CA PRO A 100 27.90 -5.93 -4.48
C PRO A 100 28.70 -6.64 -3.37
N SER A 101 28.18 -6.71 -2.13
CA SER A 101 28.84 -7.48 -1.09
C SER A 101 28.79 -8.98 -1.35
N ILE A 102 27.68 -9.50 -1.87
CA ILE A 102 27.51 -10.92 -2.20
C ILE A 102 28.42 -11.30 -3.36
N GLU A 103 28.50 -10.47 -4.40
CA GLU A 103 29.39 -10.68 -5.53
C GLU A 103 30.85 -10.87 -5.06
N ILE A 104 31.30 -9.98 -4.17
CA ILE A 104 32.65 -9.98 -3.61
C ILE A 104 32.88 -11.15 -2.66
N LEU A 105 31.88 -11.49 -1.84
CA LEU A 105 31.98 -12.64 -0.95
C LEU A 105 32.07 -13.94 -1.75
N ILE A 106 31.33 -14.08 -2.86
CA ILE A 106 31.45 -15.24 -3.76
C ILE A 106 32.83 -15.25 -4.43
N ASP A 107 33.35 -14.10 -4.89
CA ASP A 107 34.71 -14.01 -5.44
C ASP A 107 35.75 -14.56 -4.45
N PHE A 108 35.67 -14.14 -3.18
CA PHE A 108 36.61 -14.59 -2.15
C PHE A 108 36.39 -16.06 -1.78
N ALA A 109 35.14 -16.49 -1.61
CA ALA A 109 34.80 -17.87 -1.26
C ALA A 109 35.33 -18.86 -2.31
N LEU A 110 35.28 -18.48 -3.59
CA LEU A 110 35.75 -19.29 -4.71
C LEU A 110 37.24 -19.07 -5.07
N SER A 111 37.96 -18.22 -4.32
CA SER A 111 39.38 -17.92 -4.57
C SER A 111 40.33 -19.00 -4.02
N ASP A 112 41.58 -18.98 -4.50
CA ASP A 112 42.64 -19.91 -4.07
C ASP A 112 43.24 -19.58 -2.68
N ASN A 113 42.88 -18.46 -2.06
CA ASN A 113 43.39 -18.10 -0.73
C ASN A 113 42.55 -18.78 0.37
N PRO A 114 43.06 -19.79 1.10
CA PRO A 114 42.25 -20.59 2.00
C PRO A 114 41.67 -19.80 3.18
N LEU A 115 42.37 -18.77 3.65
CA LEU A 115 41.92 -17.96 4.79
C LEU A 115 40.75 -17.05 4.38
N ASN A 116 40.89 -16.34 3.25
CA ASN A 116 39.84 -15.47 2.74
C ASN A 116 38.63 -16.27 2.25
N SER A 117 38.90 -17.40 1.59
CA SER A 117 37.85 -18.31 1.11
C SER A 117 36.98 -18.81 2.26
N LYS A 118 37.58 -19.30 3.34
CA LYS A 118 36.82 -19.77 4.51
C LYS A 118 36.01 -18.65 5.17
N LYS A 119 36.61 -17.48 5.41
CA LYS A 119 35.91 -16.33 6.02
C LYS A 119 34.71 -15.87 5.17
N ALA A 120 34.90 -15.77 3.86
CA ALA A 120 33.84 -15.38 2.96
C ALA A 120 32.72 -16.43 2.90
N ALA A 121 33.07 -17.72 2.90
CA ALA A 121 32.10 -18.80 2.95
C ALA A 121 31.28 -18.77 4.25
N ASP A 122 31.94 -18.61 5.40
CA ASP A 122 31.25 -18.53 6.71
C ASP A 122 30.29 -17.33 6.76
N ILE A 123 30.65 -16.20 6.15
CA ILE A 123 29.73 -15.06 6.01
C ILE A 123 28.59 -15.41 5.04
N LEU A 124 28.87 -15.94 3.85
CA LEU A 124 27.84 -16.28 2.85
C LEU A 124 26.76 -17.19 3.44
N LYS A 125 27.12 -18.19 4.24
CA LYS A 125 26.16 -19.09 4.92
C LYS A 125 25.12 -18.36 5.79
N THR A 126 25.37 -17.11 6.16
CA THR A 126 24.43 -16.26 6.92
C THR A 126 23.60 -15.30 6.04
N GLN A 127 23.88 -15.25 4.73
CA GLN A 127 23.26 -14.32 3.79
C GLN A 127 22.12 -14.99 3.01
N VAL A 128 21.13 -14.18 2.63
CA VAL A 128 19.91 -14.66 1.97
C VAL A 128 19.57 -13.89 0.68
N TYR A 129 20.16 -12.73 0.42
CA TYR A 129 19.88 -11.97 -0.80
C TYR A 129 20.79 -12.39 -1.95
N LEU A 130 20.70 -13.67 -2.34
CA LEU A 130 21.35 -14.21 -3.54
C LEU A 130 20.32 -14.30 -4.66
N TYR A 131 20.66 -13.72 -5.81
CA TYR A 131 19.82 -13.74 -7.01
C TYR A 131 20.29 -14.80 -7.99
N GLU A 132 19.59 -14.95 -9.11
CA GLU A 132 19.85 -15.95 -10.14
C GLU A 132 21.31 -15.95 -10.60
N ALA A 133 21.91 -14.78 -10.79
CA ALA A 133 23.31 -14.65 -11.15
C ALA A 133 24.26 -15.25 -10.09
N ASP A 134 24.01 -14.97 -8.80
CA ASP A 134 24.83 -15.46 -7.68
C ASP A 134 24.68 -16.97 -7.50
N MET A 135 23.43 -17.45 -7.53
CA MET A 135 23.10 -18.87 -7.44
C MET A 135 23.74 -19.66 -8.60
N ASN A 136 23.67 -19.16 -9.83
CA ASN A 136 24.31 -19.80 -10.99
C ASN A 136 25.83 -19.91 -10.84
N ARG A 137 26.49 -18.92 -10.22
CA ARG A 137 27.94 -18.98 -9.95
C ARG A 137 28.29 -20.08 -8.94
N LEU A 138 27.49 -20.22 -7.87
CA LEU A 138 27.68 -21.30 -6.89
C LEU A 138 27.42 -22.68 -7.51
N GLU A 139 26.36 -22.83 -8.31
CA GLU A 139 26.08 -24.07 -9.04
C GLU A 139 27.21 -24.43 -10.01
N ALA A 140 27.72 -23.47 -10.78
CA ALA A 140 28.82 -23.69 -11.69
C ALA A 140 30.09 -24.15 -10.96
N ALA A 141 30.43 -23.52 -9.83
CA ALA A 141 31.58 -23.89 -9.02
C ALA A 141 31.43 -25.28 -8.38
N TYR A 142 30.24 -25.61 -7.88
CA TYR A 142 29.93 -26.94 -7.37
C TYR A 142 30.06 -28.02 -8.45
N ASN A 143 29.52 -27.78 -9.64
CA ASN A 143 29.64 -28.70 -10.77
C ASN A 143 31.09 -28.90 -11.26
N GLN A 144 31.99 -27.97 -10.91
CA GLN A 144 33.44 -28.08 -11.16
C GLN A 144 34.20 -28.76 -10.00
N GLY A 145 33.52 -29.19 -8.94
CA GLY A 145 34.12 -29.89 -7.79
C GLY A 145 34.71 -28.96 -6.72
N ASN A 146 34.29 -27.69 -6.66
CA ASN A 146 34.72 -26.77 -5.60
C ASN A 146 34.09 -27.15 -4.24
N LYS A 147 34.94 -27.53 -3.28
CA LYS A 147 34.52 -27.97 -1.93
C LYS A 147 33.86 -26.87 -1.09
N ILE A 148 34.25 -25.61 -1.30
CA ILE A 148 33.68 -24.48 -0.58
C ILE A 148 32.27 -24.17 -1.10
N ALA A 149 32.06 -24.26 -2.42
CA ALA A 149 30.74 -24.16 -3.01
C ALA A 149 29.82 -25.29 -2.51
N GLU A 150 30.33 -26.52 -2.41
CA GLU A 150 29.60 -27.66 -1.80
C GLU A 150 29.22 -27.37 -0.35
N GLU A 151 30.16 -26.86 0.46
CA GLU A 151 29.91 -26.49 1.87
C GLU A 151 28.83 -25.42 2.02
N ILE A 152 28.87 -24.37 1.18
CA ILE A 152 27.86 -23.31 1.14
C ILE A 152 26.49 -23.87 0.75
N LEU A 153 26.42 -24.71 -0.28
CA LEU A 153 25.16 -25.32 -0.73
C LEU A 153 24.57 -26.26 0.35
N ILE A 154 25.40 -27.05 1.04
CA ILE A 154 24.95 -27.89 2.15
C ILE A 154 24.33 -27.03 3.25
N SER A 155 25.03 -25.98 3.67
CA SER A 155 24.54 -25.02 4.68
C SER A 155 23.20 -24.38 4.27
N TYR A 156 23.08 -23.96 3.01
CA TYR A 156 21.84 -23.41 2.46
C TYR A 156 20.70 -24.42 2.37
N SER A 157 20.97 -25.67 1.99
CA SER A 157 19.94 -26.73 1.98
C SER A 157 19.39 -27.04 3.38
N ASN A 158 20.23 -26.92 4.41
CA ASN A 158 19.85 -27.05 5.82
C ASN A 158 19.29 -25.74 6.40
N ALA A 159 19.30 -24.66 5.62
CA ALA A 159 18.89 -23.32 6.01
C ALA A 159 19.56 -22.84 7.31
N GLU A 160 20.88 -23.04 7.45
CA GLU A 160 21.66 -22.67 8.64
C GLU A 160 21.58 -21.16 8.95
N PHE A 161 21.44 -20.30 7.92
CA PHE A 161 21.16 -18.86 8.10
C PHE A 161 19.93 -18.57 8.97
N PHE A 162 19.01 -19.53 9.11
CA PHE A 162 17.80 -19.43 9.92
C PHE A 162 17.82 -20.34 11.16
N THR A 163 18.30 -21.58 11.04
CA THR A 163 18.29 -22.52 12.18
C THR A 163 19.20 -22.07 13.31
N GLU A 164 20.32 -21.42 12.99
CA GLU A 164 21.28 -20.90 13.96
C GLU A 164 20.85 -19.57 14.61
N LEU A 165 19.73 -18.97 14.15
CA LEU A 165 19.20 -17.76 14.78
C LEU A 165 18.63 -18.06 16.17
N PRO A 166 18.76 -17.12 17.14
CA PRO A 166 18.21 -17.31 18.47
C PRO A 166 16.70 -17.56 18.43
N HIS A 167 16.21 -18.33 19.41
CA HIS A 167 14.78 -18.45 19.66
C HIS A 167 14.22 -17.14 20.22
N LEU A 168 12.90 -16.94 20.08
CA LEU A 168 12.23 -15.79 20.68
C LEU A 168 12.34 -15.84 22.21
N GLU A 169 12.47 -14.67 22.81
CA GLU A 169 12.38 -14.54 24.27
C GLU A 169 11.03 -15.03 24.76
N GLU A 170 11.02 -15.87 25.81
CA GLU A 170 9.78 -16.41 26.37
C GLU A 170 8.89 -15.29 26.93
N LYS A 171 9.49 -14.28 27.56
CA LYS A 171 8.78 -13.16 28.21
C LYS A 171 9.31 -11.82 27.71
N ILE A 172 8.46 -11.07 27.03
CA ILE A 172 8.75 -9.72 26.55
C ILE A 172 7.98 -8.74 27.44
N LYS A 173 8.70 -7.90 28.18
CA LYS A 173 8.08 -6.84 28.99
C LYS A 173 7.75 -5.64 28.13
N VAL A 174 6.52 -5.17 28.22
CA VAL A 174 6.06 -3.99 27.50
C VAL A 174 5.49 -2.94 28.46
N VAL A 175 5.59 -1.68 28.07
CA VAL A 175 4.88 -0.56 28.70
C VAL A 175 3.92 0.05 27.68
N THR A 176 2.68 0.29 28.08
CA THR A 176 1.64 0.83 27.20
C THR A 176 1.82 2.33 26.97
N TYR A 177 1.56 2.77 25.74
CA TYR A 177 1.38 4.18 25.40
C TYR A 177 0.13 4.32 24.53
N VAL A 178 -0.93 4.92 25.09
CA VAL A 178 -2.17 5.18 24.36
C VAL A 178 -1.97 6.38 23.46
N ALA A 179 -1.84 6.13 22.16
CA ALA A 179 -1.57 7.16 21.17
C ALA A 179 -2.82 7.95 20.76
N GLY A 180 -4.01 7.38 20.97
CA GLY A 180 -5.30 7.99 20.68
C GLY A 180 -6.48 7.08 21.03
N ILE A 181 -7.67 7.67 21.11
CA ILE A 181 -8.94 6.99 21.32
C ILE A 181 -9.69 6.89 19.99
N GLY A 182 -10.21 5.72 19.66
CA GLY A 182 -10.82 5.38 18.37
C GLY A 182 -9.80 4.83 17.37
N ASP A 183 -10.21 4.72 16.11
CA ASP A 183 -9.34 4.23 15.05
C ASP A 183 -8.14 5.17 14.84
N ILE A 184 -6.91 4.63 14.91
CA ILE A 184 -5.69 5.37 14.57
C ILE A 184 -5.36 5.15 13.10
N SER A 185 -5.41 6.22 12.30
CA SER A 185 -5.10 6.14 10.89
C SER A 185 -3.60 6.13 10.61
N THR A 186 -3.19 5.62 9.46
CA THR A 186 -1.80 5.75 9.01
C THR A 186 -1.40 7.20 8.69
N ASP A 187 -2.37 8.11 8.49
CA ASP A 187 -2.11 9.55 8.41
C ASP A 187 -1.69 10.14 9.76
N PHE A 188 -2.22 9.64 10.89
CA PHE A 188 -1.76 10.06 12.23
C PHE A 188 -0.31 9.66 12.52
N LEU A 189 0.10 8.48 12.01
CA LEU A 189 1.47 7.97 12.17
C LEU A 189 2.45 8.54 11.14
N SER A 190 1.95 8.90 9.94
CA SER A 190 2.71 9.38 8.79
C SER A 190 1.81 10.25 7.90
N PRO A 191 1.70 11.56 8.17
CA PRO A 191 0.75 12.43 7.48
C PRO A 191 0.98 12.53 5.96
N GLY A 192 -0.10 12.68 5.21
CA GLY A 192 -0.05 12.81 3.74
C GLY A 192 0.74 14.01 3.24
N GLY A 193 0.66 15.16 3.92
CA GLY A 193 1.41 16.38 3.58
C GLY A 193 2.93 16.22 3.67
N ASP A 194 3.39 15.23 4.45
CA ASP A 194 4.80 14.92 4.65
C ASP A 194 5.29 13.79 3.73
N ALA A 195 4.50 13.40 2.71
CA ALA A 195 4.87 12.30 1.82
C ALA A 195 6.23 12.50 1.13
N HIS A 196 6.61 13.75 0.86
CA HIS A 196 7.89 14.13 0.25
C HIS A 196 9.12 13.74 1.09
N SER A 197 8.98 13.59 2.41
CA SER A 197 10.11 13.28 3.31
C SER A 197 10.25 11.80 3.63
N ARG A 198 9.33 10.93 3.17
CA ARG A 198 9.27 9.50 3.56
C ARG A 198 10.55 8.70 3.33
N SER A 199 11.34 9.07 2.32
CA SER A 199 12.62 8.43 2.02
C SER A 199 13.73 8.82 3.00
N ASP A 200 13.58 9.94 3.71
CA ASP A 200 14.42 10.36 4.82
C ASP A 200 13.73 9.97 6.13
N ARG A 201 13.98 8.73 6.58
CA ARG A 201 13.28 8.11 7.71
C ARG A 201 13.37 8.95 9.00
N GLU A 202 14.51 9.59 9.25
CA GLU A 202 14.70 10.42 10.44
C GLU A 202 13.87 11.72 10.36
N LEU A 203 13.94 12.43 9.23
CA LEU A 203 13.15 13.64 9.01
C LEU A 203 11.66 13.32 9.06
N HIS A 204 11.22 12.27 8.37
CA HIS A 204 9.83 11.85 8.37
C HIS A 204 9.37 11.33 9.74
N GLY A 205 10.28 10.77 10.54
CA GLY A 205 10.01 10.39 11.92
C GLY A 205 9.47 11.54 12.77
N GLN A 206 9.87 12.79 12.48
CA GLN A 206 9.39 13.97 13.20
C GLN A 206 7.90 14.29 12.96
N SER A 207 7.27 13.68 11.94
CA SER A 207 5.85 13.91 11.63
C SER A 207 4.90 12.99 12.39
N MET A 208 5.41 11.97 13.11
CA MET A 208 4.58 11.05 13.90
C MET A 208 3.72 11.83 14.91
N PHE A 209 2.46 11.42 15.10
CA PHE A 209 1.45 12.15 15.88
C PHE A 209 1.08 13.51 15.28
N GLU A 210 1.05 13.62 13.95
CA GLU A 210 0.76 14.87 13.23
C GLU A 210 1.63 16.05 13.70
N HIS A 211 2.94 15.78 13.91
CA HIS A 211 3.92 16.74 14.45
C HIS A 211 3.68 17.21 15.90
N ASN A 212 2.81 16.54 16.67
CA ASN A 212 2.55 16.90 18.06
C ASN A 212 3.77 16.63 18.95
N LYS A 213 4.49 17.70 19.30
CA LYS A 213 5.70 17.64 20.13
C LYS A 213 5.45 17.20 21.56
N ASN A 214 4.27 17.45 22.11
CA ASN A 214 3.96 17.02 23.48
C ASN A 214 3.87 15.50 23.52
N LEU A 215 3.10 14.89 22.60
CA LEU A 215 3.00 13.43 22.50
C LEU A 215 4.36 12.77 22.18
N GLN A 216 5.17 13.40 21.32
CA GLN A 216 6.53 12.92 21.04
C GLN A 216 7.42 12.93 22.31
N ASN A 217 7.35 14.00 23.10
CA ASN A 217 8.13 14.12 24.33
C ASN A 217 7.64 13.16 25.42
N GLU A 218 6.33 13.02 25.62
CA GLU A 218 5.74 12.06 26.54
C GLU A 218 6.19 10.62 26.23
N LEU A 219 6.19 10.24 24.95
CA LEU A 219 6.68 8.92 24.51
C LEU A 219 8.18 8.73 24.83
N LEU A 220 9.01 9.77 24.60
CA LEU A 220 10.45 9.71 24.89
C LEU A 220 10.74 9.68 26.39
N GLU A 221 9.96 10.37 27.20
CA GLU A 221 10.05 10.33 28.66
C GLU A 221 9.69 8.93 29.18
N LEU A 222 8.58 8.36 28.72
CA LEU A 222 8.19 6.99 29.07
C LEU A 222 9.28 5.96 28.73
N LYS A 223 9.92 6.11 27.56
CA LYS A 223 11.03 5.23 27.15
C LYS A 223 12.26 5.37 28.06
N LYS A 224 12.53 6.57 28.58
CA LYS A 224 13.62 6.81 29.55
C LYS A 224 13.30 6.26 30.93
N GLU A 225 12.04 6.31 31.34
CA GLU A 225 11.56 5.76 32.63
C GLU A 225 11.54 4.22 32.64
N HIS A 226 11.39 3.60 31.46
CA HIS A 226 11.34 2.14 31.30
C HIS A 226 12.36 1.59 30.30
N PRO A 227 13.68 1.75 30.54
CA PRO A 227 14.72 1.33 29.59
C PRO A 227 14.83 -0.19 29.41
N ASP A 228 14.25 -0.98 30.31
CA ASP A 228 14.21 -2.44 30.28
C ASP A 228 12.95 -3.01 29.58
N LYS A 229 12.10 -2.15 29.00
CA LYS A 229 10.82 -2.54 28.40
C LYS A 229 10.66 -1.97 27.00
N ILE A 230 9.90 -2.68 26.18
CA ILE A 230 9.50 -2.20 24.86
C ILE A 230 8.23 -1.35 25.01
N VAL A 231 8.16 -0.21 24.34
CA VAL A 231 6.91 0.56 24.31
C VAL A 231 5.93 -0.08 23.34
N MET A 232 4.72 -0.36 23.81
CA MET A 232 3.60 -0.83 23.00
C MET A 232 2.69 0.35 22.66
N LEU A 233 2.60 0.70 21.39
CA LEU A 233 1.76 1.80 20.90
C LEU A 233 0.30 1.34 20.72
N ILE A 234 -0.67 2.03 21.33
CA ILE A 234 -2.05 1.56 21.42
C ILE A 234 -3.06 2.53 20.78
N ALA A 235 -4.01 1.97 20.02
CA ALA A 235 -5.28 2.60 19.66
C ALA A 235 -6.37 2.10 20.62
N ASP A 236 -6.73 2.88 21.63
CA ASP A 236 -7.74 2.46 22.60
C ASP A 236 -9.16 2.69 22.06
N LYS A 237 -10.09 1.76 22.34
CA LYS A 237 -11.44 1.72 21.75
C LYS A 237 -11.47 1.76 20.21
N GLY A 238 -10.40 1.32 19.57
CA GLY A 238 -10.31 1.37 18.11
C GLY A 238 -9.32 0.38 17.50
N THR A 239 -9.15 0.54 16.20
CA THR A 239 -8.28 -0.26 15.34
C THR A 239 -7.01 0.52 15.05
N MET A 240 -5.85 -0.12 15.17
CA MET A 240 -4.58 0.50 14.80
C MET A 240 -4.34 0.40 13.28
N GLY A 241 -3.89 1.51 12.68
CA GLY A 241 -3.35 1.55 11.32
C GLY A 241 -4.40 1.53 10.20
N VAL A 242 -5.57 2.14 10.39
CA VAL A 242 -6.59 2.21 9.33
C VAL A 242 -6.19 3.15 8.18
N GLY A 243 -6.71 2.90 6.96
CA GLY A 243 -6.49 3.76 5.80
C GLY A 243 -5.38 3.30 4.86
N SER A 244 -4.42 4.18 4.57
CA SER A 244 -3.41 4.00 3.51
C SER A 244 -2.40 2.89 3.82
N SER A 245 -1.93 2.18 2.79
CA SER A 245 -0.89 1.12 2.85
C SER A 245 0.55 1.63 3.01
N ARG A 246 0.75 2.91 3.34
CA ARG A 246 2.09 3.53 3.39
C ARG A 246 2.98 2.85 4.45
N MET A 247 4.10 2.30 4.00
CA MET A 247 5.08 1.67 4.89
C MET A 247 5.70 2.66 5.88
N SER A 248 5.74 3.95 5.52
CA SER A 248 6.21 5.03 6.40
C SER A 248 5.50 5.09 7.75
N GLY A 249 4.24 4.67 7.84
CA GLY A 249 3.54 4.56 9.12
C GLY A 249 4.21 3.57 10.08
N VAL A 250 4.53 2.37 9.59
CA VAL A 250 5.26 1.36 10.39
C VAL A 250 6.73 1.73 10.57
N ASN A 251 7.38 2.33 9.57
CA ASN A 251 8.76 2.80 9.70
C ASN A 251 8.89 3.86 10.81
N ASN A 252 7.94 4.79 10.93
CA ASN A 252 7.91 5.75 12.04
C ASN A 252 7.73 5.02 13.37
N VAL A 253 6.76 4.11 13.48
CA VAL A 253 6.59 3.32 14.72
C VAL A 253 7.87 2.56 15.07
N ALA A 254 8.49 1.86 14.12
CA ALA A 254 9.74 1.14 14.34
C ALA A 254 10.90 2.08 14.74
N LEU A 255 11.00 3.25 14.12
CA LEU A 255 12.04 4.24 14.46
C LEU A 255 11.92 4.71 15.91
N TRP A 256 10.70 4.97 16.38
CA TRP A 256 10.46 5.51 17.71
C TRP A 256 10.45 4.44 18.82
N VAL A 257 9.75 3.32 18.60
CA VAL A 257 9.52 2.28 19.62
C VAL A 257 10.22 0.95 19.35
N GLY A 258 10.77 0.74 18.15
CA GLY A 258 11.50 -0.48 17.78
C GLY A 258 12.99 -0.47 18.17
N ARG A 259 13.73 -1.46 17.65
CA ARG A 259 15.17 -1.65 17.86
C ARG A 259 15.97 -1.41 16.58
N GLN A 260 17.17 -0.84 16.68
CA GLN A 260 18.04 -0.66 15.52
C GLN A 260 18.46 -2.03 14.92
N ALA A 261 18.34 -2.18 13.61
CA ALA A 261 18.60 -3.45 12.92
C ALA A 261 20.09 -3.80 12.83
N SER A 262 20.95 -2.79 12.75
CA SER A 262 22.41 -2.93 12.68
C SER A 262 23.06 -1.64 13.17
N PRO A 263 24.16 -1.69 13.96
CA PRO A 263 24.89 -0.49 14.36
C PRO A 263 25.51 0.25 13.16
N TYR A 264 25.71 -0.43 12.03
CA TYR A 264 26.31 0.12 10.80
C TYR A 264 25.29 0.64 9.79
N ILE A 265 23.99 0.50 10.08
CA ILE A 265 22.90 0.95 9.20
C ILE A 265 22.08 2.00 9.97
N PRO A 266 22.16 3.27 9.57
CA PRO A 266 21.46 4.35 10.26
C PRO A 266 19.95 4.35 9.96
N PHE A 267 19.13 4.69 10.96
CA PHE A 267 17.67 4.90 10.86
C PHE A 267 16.84 3.73 10.29
N VAL A 268 17.36 2.51 10.36
CA VAL A 268 16.62 1.29 10.04
C VAL A 268 16.37 0.52 11.34
N ASN A 269 15.14 0.61 11.83
CA ASN A 269 14.69 -0.10 13.02
C ASN A 269 13.68 -1.21 12.66
N ILE A 270 13.60 -2.22 13.51
CA ILE A 270 12.75 -3.41 13.36
C ILE A 270 12.04 -3.73 14.69
N ALA A 271 11.18 -4.75 14.65
CA ALA A 271 10.47 -5.30 15.81
C ALA A 271 9.63 -4.29 16.63
N PRO A 272 8.80 -3.42 16.00
CA PRO A 272 7.85 -2.59 16.73
C PRO A 272 6.76 -3.45 17.41
N VAL A 273 6.20 -2.95 18.52
CA VAL A 273 5.03 -3.56 19.18
C VAL A 273 3.86 -2.57 19.12
N VAL A 274 2.75 -3.00 18.50
CA VAL A 274 1.53 -2.21 18.36
C VAL A 274 0.31 -3.00 18.78
N ALA A 275 -0.72 -2.29 19.23
CA ALA A 275 -1.96 -2.91 19.66
C ALA A 275 -3.17 -2.01 19.37
N GLY A 276 -4.34 -2.63 19.23
CA GLY A 276 -5.61 -1.93 19.21
C GLY A 276 -6.64 -2.72 20.00
N THR A 277 -7.62 -2.03 20.59
CA THR A 277 -8.77 -2.67 21.25
C THR A 277 -9.50 -3.60 20.29
N ASN A 278 -9.70 -3.15 19.05
CA ASN A 278 -10.37 -3.89 17.98
C ASN A 278 -9.36 -4.51 16.99
N GLY A 279 -8.13 -4.76 17.44
CA GLY A 279 -7.04 -5.28 16.63
C GLY A 279 -6.36 -4.27 15.72
N ILE A 280 -5.72 -4.80 14.68
CA ILE A 280 -4.87 -4.06 13.74
C ILE A 280 -5.46 -4.21 12.35
N SER A 281 -5.44 -3.14 11.54
CA SER A 281 -5.90 -3.23 10.15
C SER A 281 -5.06 -4.26 9.35
N PRO A 282 -5.65 -5.04 8.43
CA PRO A 282 -4.97 -6.16 7.80
C PRO A 282 -3.68 -5.80 7.04
N ILE A 283 -3.67 -4.67 6.32
CA ILE A 283 -2.49 -4.21 5.57
C ILE A 283 -1.39 -3.78 6.56
N PHE A 284 -1.75 -2.98 7.57
CA PHE A 284 -0.81 -2.50 8.57
C PHE A 284 -0.19 -3.65 9.37
N LEU A 285 -0.99 -4.68 9.72
CA LEU A 285 -0.50 -5.88 10.40
C LEU A 285 0.50 -6.67 9.55
N THR A 286 0.25 -6.78 8.23
CA THR A 286 1.23 -7.37 7.30
C THR A 286 2.54 -6.59 7.35
N THR A 287 2.50 -5.26 7.27
CA THR A 287 3.69 -4.42 7.33
C THR A 287 4.44 -4.54 8.68
N VAL A 288 3.72 -4.57 9.80
CA VAL A 288 4.31 -4.84 11.13
C VAL A 288 5.04 -6.19 11.11
N SER A 289 4.41 -7.23 10.56
CA SER A 289 5.00 -8.57 10.46
C SER A 289 6.24 -8.60 9.54
N VAL A 290 6.22 -7.84 8.44
CA VAL A 290 7.37 -7.68 7.52
C VAL A 290 8.60 -7.12 8.23
N THR A 291 8.40 -6.23 9.21
CA THR A 291 9.48 -5.67 10.04
C THR A 291 9.84 -6.52 11.27
N GLY A 292 9.30 -7.74 11.38
CA GLY A 292 9.50 -8.62 12.54
C GLY A 292 8.83 -8.13 13.83
N GLY A 293 7.83 -7.25 13.71
CA GLY A 293 7.08 -6.67 14.83
C GLY A 293 5.92 -7.56 15.32
N ILE A 294 5.30 -7.11 16.42
CA ILE A 294 4.18 -7.77 17.08
C ILE A 294 2.95 -6.85 17.00
N GLY A 295 1.86 -7.36 16.44
CA GLY A 295 0.56 -6.68 16.42
C GLY A 295 -0.46 -7.44 17.27
N LEU A 296 -1.07 -6.77 18.24
CA LEU A 296 -1.99 -7.37 19.21
C LEU A 296 -3.43 -6.87 19.05
N ASP A 297 -4.38 -7.80 19.26
CA ASP A 297 -5.80 -7.52 19.42
C ASP A 297 -6.15 -7.63 20.91
N LEU A 298 -6.29 -6.49 21.56
CA LEU A 298 -6.34 -6.40 23.02
C LEU A 298 -7.67 -6.91 23.57
N LYS A 299 -8.79 -6.63 22.89
CA LYS A 299 -10.15 -6.94 23.38
C LYS A 299 -10.38 -6.46 24.81
N ASN A 300 -9.76 -5.33 25.19
CA ASN A 300 -9.85 -4.76 26.53
C ASN A 300 -11.21 -4.09 26.81
N TRP A 301 -12.06 -3.96 25.78
CA TRP A 301 -13.44 -3.50 25.87
C TRP A 301 -14.40 -4.54 25.29
N ILE A 302 -15.51 -4.81 25.98
CA ILE A 302 -16.55 -5.76 25.53
C ILE A 302 -17.94 -5.11 25.51
N LYS A 303 -18.81 -5.56 24.59
CA LYS A 303 -20.23 -5.14 24.55
C LYS A 303 -20.93 -5.67 25.81
N LYS A 304 -21.49 -4.78 26.61
CA LYS A 304 -22.24 -5.11 27.83
C LYS A 304 -23.54 -5.82 27.46
N LYS A 305 -23.84 -6.91 28.16
CA LYS A 305 -25.05 -7.71 27.94
C LYS A 305 -26.00 -7.66 29.13
N ASP A 306 -27.29 -7.73 28.86
CA ASP A 306 -28.32 -7.89 29.89
C ASP A 306 -28.38 -9.35 30.40
N SER A 307 -29.27 -9.61 31.36
CA SER A 307 -29.48 -10.95 31.93
C SER A 307 -29.97 -11.99 30.91
N ASN A 308 -30.47 -11.56 29.76
CA ASN A 308 -30.96 -12.40 28.67
C ASN A 308 -29.91 -12.60 27.57
N GLY A 309 -28.73 -11.99 27.71
CA GLY A 309 -27.64 -12.07 26.73
C GLY A 309 -27.75 -11.08 25.57
N ASN A 310 -28.73 -10.16 25.59
CA ASN A 310 -28.87 -9.11 24.60
C ASN A 310 -27.89 -7.97 24.87
N VAL A 311 -27.37 -7.34 23.82
CA VAL A 311 -26.50 -6.17 23.95
C VAL A 311 -27.31 -5.01 24.52
N ILE A 312 -26.80 -4.38 25.57
CA ILE A 312 -27.39 -3.16 26.14
C ILE A 312 -27.04 -1.99 25.21
N LEU A 313 -28.06 -1.27 24.76
CA LEU A 313 -27.91 -0.07 23.95
C LEU A 313 -28.06 1.19 24.80
N ASP A 314 -27.38 2.27 24.43
CA ASP A 314 -27.54 3.60 25.01
C ASP A 314 -28.69 4.39 24.35
N SER A 315 -28.81 5.68 24.68
CA SER A 315 -29.87 6.55 24.13
C SER A 315 -29.77 6.84 22.64
N ASN A 316 -28.65 6.49 22.01
CA ASN A 316 -28.39 6.65 20.58
C ASN A 316 -28.49 5.32 19.83
N ASP A 317 -29.08 4.29 20.45
CA ASP A 317 -29.17 2.91 19.95
C ASP A 317 -27.79 2.23 19.76
N ASP A 318 -26.79 2.67 20.52
CA ASP A 318 -25.42 2.19 20.41
C ASP A 318 -25.02 1.21 21.53
N PRO A 319 -24.22 0.16 21.24
CA PRO A 319 -23.76 -0.78 22.27
C PRO A 319 -22.96 -0.11 23.41
N VAL A 320 -23.40 -0.32 24.66
CA VAL A 320 -22.64 0.08 25.86
C VAL A 320 -21.41 -0.81 26.02
N LEU A 321 -20.23 -0.23 26.20
CA LEU A 321 -18.96 -0.95 26.37
C LEU A 321 -18.52 -1.01 27.84
N GLU A 322 -17.91 -2.12 28.24
CA GLU A 322 -17.30 -2.36 29.56
C GLU A 322 -15.81 -2.66 29.41
N GLU A 323 -14.97 -1.99 30.19
CA GLU A 323 -13.52 -2.24 30.23
C GLU A 323 -13.21 -3.44 31.12
N VAL A 324 -12.54 -4.46 30.57
CA VAL A 324 -12.18 -5.69 31.30
C VAL A 324 -10.80 -5.63 31.92
N TYR A 325 -9.88 -4.84 31.36
CA TYR A 325 -8.59 -4.52 31.96
C TYR A 325 -8.03 -3.21 31.38
N SER A 326 -7.36 -2.42 32.22
CA SER A 326 -6.79 -1.13 31.79
C SER A 326 -5.49 -1.27 31.02
N VAL A 327 -5.37 -0.45 29.97
CA VAL A 327 -4.19 -0.26 29.11
C VAL A 327 -3.67 1.18 29.14
N ASP A 328 -4.04 1.95 30.18
CA ASP A 328 -3.63 3.35 30.38
C ASP A 328 -2.12 3.52 30.19
N THR A 329 -1.69 4.65 29.61
CA THR A 329 -0.27 4.95 29.39
C THR A 329 0.54 4.75 30.68
N GLY A 330 1.63 3.97 30.58
CA GLY A 330 2.46 3.57 31.73
C GLY A 330 2.11 2.21 32.33
N THR A 331 1.03 1.54 31.89
CA THR A 331 0.72 0.18 32.33
C THR A 331 1.78 -0.80 31.85
N VAL A 332 2.29 -1.62 32.76
CA VAL A 332 3.26 -2.67 32.44
C VAL A 332 2.55 -3.99 32.20
N LEU A 333 2.82 -4.60 31.04
CA LEU A 333 2.29 -5.90 30.66
C LEU A 333 3.44 -6.83 30.25
N THR A 334 3.17 -8.14 30.25
CA THR A 334 4.11 -9.15 29.77
C THR A 334 3.49 -9.96 28.66
N ILE A 335 4.11 -9.93 27.48
CA ILE A 335 3.81 -10.83 26.37
C ILE A 335 4.56 -12.13 26.63
N ASN A 336 3.84 -13.23 26.79
CA ASN A 336 4.45 -14.55 26.88
C ASN A 336 4.32 -15.26 25.52
N THR A 337 5.45 -15.49 24.86
CA THR A 337 5.49 -16.04 23.50
C THR A 337 5.26 -17.56 23.46
N LYS A 338 5.37 -18.23 24.60
CA LYS A 338 5.27 -19.69 24.73
C LYS A 338 3.84 -20.16 24.93
N ASP A 339 3.13 -19.59 25.91
CA ASP A 339 1.70 -19.85 26.12
C ASP A 339 0.79 -18.94 25.29
N LYS A 340 1.38 -17.91 24.65
CA LYS A 340 0.72 -16.95 23.76
C LYS A 340 -0.36 -16.14 24.48
N LYS A 341 -0.06 -15.71 25.71
CA LYS A 341 -0.92 -14.89 26.57
C LYS A 341 -0.29 -13.54 26.89
N LEU A 342 -1.16 -12.56 27.13
CA LEU A 342 -0.80 -11.26 27.69
C LEU A 342 -1.12 -11.26 29.18
N TYR A 343 -0.15 -10.83 29.99
CA TYR A 343 -0.28 -10.77 31.45
C TYR A 343 -0.21 -9.34 31.96
N LYS A 344 -1.05 -9.01 32.94
CA LYS A 344 -0.86 -7.86 33.83
C LYS A 344 -0.41 -8.41 35.18
N GLU A 345 0.82 -8.10 35.56
CA GLU A 345 1.49 -8.77 36.69
C GLU A 345 1.54 -10.29 36.51
N ASN A 346 0.66 -11.05 37.18
CA ASN A 346 0.53 -12.51 37.06
C ASN A 346 -0.83 -12.95 36.52
N ASP A 347 -1.75 -12.02 36.25
CA ASP A 347 -3.11 -12.33 35.77
C ASP A 347 -3.12 -12.35 34.24
N GLU A 348 -3.65 -13.43 33.65
CA GLU A 348 -3.91 -13.51 32.21
C GLU A 348 -5.04 -12.54 31.86
N VAL A 349 -4.77 -11.59 30.97
CA VAL A 349 -5.76 -10.58 30.55
C VAL A 349 -6.23 -10.76 29.11
N CYS A 350 -5.45 -11.41 28.25
CA CYS A 350 -5.80 -11.56 26.83
C CYS A 350 -5.08 -12.76 26.17
N ASP A 351 -5.81 -13.46 25.27
CA ASP A 351 -5.23 -14.42 24.34
C ASP A 351 -4.62 -13.70 23.13
N ILE A 352 -3.35 -13.95 22.87
CA ILE A 352 -2.59 -13.30 21.78
C ILE A 352 -2.06 -14.33 20.77
N SER A 353 -2.66 -15.52 20.71
CA SER A 353 -2.22 -16.63 19.86
C SER A 353 -2.15 -16.29 18.37
N SER A 354 -3.04 -15.40 17.90
CA SER A 354 -3.07 -14.90 16.52
C SER A 354 -1.82 -14.10 16.12
N ALA A 355 -1.09 -13.53 17.10
CA ALA A 355 0.16 -12.83 16.87
C ALA A 355 1.38 -13.78 16.74
N PHE A 356 1.24 -15.04 17.16
CA PHE A 356 2.32 -16.04 17.21
C PHE A 356 1.97 -17.31 16.43
N THR A 357 1.50 -17.14 15.19
CA THR A 357 1.45 -18.24 14.23
C THR A 357 2.88 -18.70 13.91
N PRO A 358 3.08 -19.96 13.47
CA PRO A 358 4.42 -20.46 13.14
C PRO A 358 5.19 -19.52 12.20
N GLN A 359 4.55 -19.03 11.14
CA GLN A 359 5.16 -18.12 10.15
C GLN A 359 5.51 -16.75 10.74
N LYS A 360 4.65 -16.20 11.63
CA LYS A 360 4.97 -14.95 12.33
C LYS A 360 6.18 -15.11 13.26
N ILE A 361 6.32 -16.27 13.91
CA ILE A 361 7.50 -16.60 14.70
C ILE A 361 8.75 -16.68 13.83
N GLU A 362 8.68 -17.24 12.61
CA GLU A 362 9.79 -17.22 11.65
C GLU A 362 10.23 -15.79 11.34
N PHE A 363 9.27 -14.89 11.04
CA PHE A 363 9.57 -13.49 10.73
C PHE A 363 10.19 -12.77 11.92
N MET A 364 9.68 -12.97 13.13
CA MET A 364 10.23 -12.37 14.35
C MET A 364 11.67 -12.84 14.60
N ARG A 365 11.95 -14.14 14.43
CA ARG A 365 13.31 -14.71 14.59
C ARG A 365 14.28 -14.18 13.54
N ALA A 366 13.84 -14.09 12.29
CA ALA A 366 14.63 -13.59 11.17
C ALA A 366 14.77 -12.06 11.14
N GLY A 367 14.08 -11.34 12.04
CA GLY A 367 14.07 -9.88 12.06
C GLY A 367 13.28 -9.24 10.90
N GLY A 368 12.44 -10.02 10.23
CA GLY A 368 11.58 -9.59 9.13
C GLY A 368 11.20 -10.74 8.19
N SER A 369 10.22 -10.50 7.31
CA SER A 369 9.72 -11.53 6.39
C SER A 369 10.66 -11.80 5.21
N TYR A 370 11.40 -10.79 4.73
CA TYR A 370 12.22 -10.91 3.52
C TYR A 370 13.25 -12.03 3.64
N ALA A 371 13.93 -12.11 4.78
CA ALA A 371 14.96 -13.13 5.00
C ALA A 371 14.39 -14.55 4.98
N VAL A 372 13.16 -14.74 5.45
CA VAL A 372 12.47 -16.04 5.40
C VAL A 372 12.07 -16.40 3.97
N VAL A 373 11.53 -15.45 3.20
CA VAL A 373 11.10 -15.69 1.82
C VAL A 373 12.30 -16.02 0.92
N PHE A 374 13.35 -15.20 0.97
CA PHE A 374 14.58 -15.45 0.24
C PHE A 374 15.29 -16.72 0.73
N GLY A 375 15.26 -16.97 2.04
CA GLY A 375 15.79 -18.20 2.63
C GLY A 375 15.13 -19.47 2.06
N LYS A 376 13.80 -19.49 1.97
CA LYS A 376 13.04 -20.60 1.34
C LYS A 376 13.44 -20.79 -0.14
N LYS A 377 13.63 -19.70 -0.88
CA LYS A 377 14.08 -19.72 -2.29
C LYS A 377 15.48 -20.34 -2.41
N ILE A 378 16.44 -19.89 -1.60
CA ILE A 378 17.82 -20.39 -1.61
C ILE A 378 17.90 -21.85 -1.15
N GLN A 379 17.13 -22.24 -0.13
CA GLN A 379 17.07 -23.63 0.33
C GLN A 379 16.61 -24.55 -0.80
N SER A 380 15.52 -24.17 -1.48
CA SER A 380 14.98 -24.92 -2.62
C SER A 380 16.00 -25.04 -3.76
N PHE A 381 16.72 -23.96 -4.06
CA PHE A 381 17.80 -23.95 -5.05
C PHE A 381 18.93 -24.91 -4.65
N ALA A 382 19.44 -24.80 -3.43
CA ALA A 382 20.57 -25.59 -2.97
C ALA A 382 20.26 -27.09 -2.95
N SER A 383 19.08 -27.48 -2.44
CA SER A 383 18.61 -28.87 -2.47
C SER A 383 18.50 -29.40 -3.89
N LYS A 384 18.01 -28.59 -4.84
CA LYS A 384 17.93 -28.96 -6.27
C LYS A 384 19.31 -29.21 -6.87
N VAL A 385 20.28 -28.33 -6.63
CA VAL A 385 21.66 -28.47 -7.13
C VAL A 385 22.35 -29.71 -6.54
N LEU A 386 22.16 -29.94 -5.23
CA LEU A 386 22.68 -31.10 -4.52
C LEU A 386 21.93 -32.41 -4.85
N LYS A 387 20.78 -32.32 -5.53
CA LYS A 387 19.90 -33.46 -5.87
C LYS A 387 19.41 -34.23 -4.64
N ILE A 388 19.03 -33.49 -3.61
CA ILE A 388 18.43 -34.03 -2.37
C ILE A 388 17.00 -33.51 -2.21
N ASP A 389 16.21 -34.21 -1.40
CA ASP A 389 14.92 -33.70 -0.96
C ASP A 389 15.11 -32.43 -0.11
N ILE A 390 14.17 -31.49 -0.20
CA ILE A 390 14.23 -30.24 0.57
C ILE A 390 14.02 -30.55 2.06
N PRO A 391 14.99 -30.26 2.94
CA PRO A 391 14.82 -30.48 4.37
C PRO A 391 13.66 -29.64 4.95
N ASN A 392 12.86 -30.26 5.81
CA ASN A 392 11.75 -29.58 6.47
C ASN A 392 12.24 -28.70 7.62
N VAL A 393 12.68 -27.48 7.30
CA VAL A 393 13.19 -26.49 8.28
C VAL A 393 12.12 -25.48 8.69
N PHE A 394 11.41 -24.96 7.70
CA PHE A 394 10.37 -23.96 7.90
C PHE A 394 9.06 -24.61 8.32
N ALA A 395 8.23 -23.86 9.03
CA ALA A 395 6.89 -24.25 9.41
C ALA A 395 6.08 -24.62 8.17
N SER A 396 5.45 -25.80 8.23
CA SER A 396 4.53 -26.24 7.19
C SER A 396 3.37 -25.25 7.07
N SER A 397 3.00 -24.96 5.82
CA SER A 397 1.79 -24.20 5.53
C SER A 397 0.57 -24.91 6.11
N LYS A 398 -0.34 -24.14 6.71
CA LYS A 398 -1.66 -24.66 7.04
C LYS A 398 -2.40 -24.92 5.73
N GLU A 399 -2.83 -26.16 5.49
CA GLU A 399 -3.66 -26.51 4.35
C GLU A 399 -5.05 -26.90 4.84
N ILE A 400 -6.07 -26.30 4.22
CA ILE A 400 -7.48 -26.62 4.44
C ILE A 400 -8.02 -27.10 3.11
N SER A 401 -8.62 -28.30 3.11
CA SER A 401 -9.23 -28.92 1.95
C SER A 401 -10.54 -29.60 2.35
N HIS A 402 -11.56 -29.45 1.52
CA HIS A 402 -12.88 -30.03 1.70
C HIS A 402 -13.31 -30.76 0.41
N GLU A 403 -13.27 -32.11 0.40
CA GLU A 403 -13.46 -32.94 -0.80
C GLU A 403 -14.80 -32.76 -1.53
N SER A 404 -15.86 -32.33 -0.83
CA SER A 404 -17.22 -32.20 -1.38
C SER A 404 -17.74 -30.76 -1.35
N GLN A 405 -16.83 -29.78 -1.41
CA GLN A 405 -17.15 -28.37 -1.41
C GLN A 405 -16.52 -27.67 -2.61
N GLY A 406 -17.34 -27.08 -3.47
CA GLY A 406 -16.90 -26.20 -4.53
C GLY A 406 -16.13 -24.97 -4.05
N LEU A 407 -15.52 -24.27 -4.99
CA LEU A 407 -14.65 -23.12 -4.75
C LEU A 407 -15.36 -21.82 -5.07
N THR A 408 -15.19 -20.84 -4.18
CA THR A 408 -15.43 -19.43 -4.50
C THR A 408 -14.55 -18.98 -5.67
N ALA A 409 -14.89 -17.87 -6.34
CA ALA A 409 -14.08 -17.38 -7.45
C ALA A 409 -12.65 -17.06 -7.02
N VAL A 410 -12.51 -16.53 -5.79
CA VAL A 410 -11.21 -16.27 -5.15
C VAL A 410 -10.42 -17.57 -4.97
N GLU A 411 -11.00 -18.59 -4.36
CA GLU A 411 -10.31 -19.86 -4.14
C GLU A 411 -9.85 -20.48 -5.47
N LYS A 412 -10.64 -20.36 -6.54
CA LYS A 412 -10.23 -20.79 -7.88
C LYS A 412 -9.00 -20.04 -8.39
N ILE A 413 -8.94 -18.71 -8.23
CA ILE A 413 -7.76 -17.92 -8.60
C ILE A 413 -6.54 -18.38 -7.80
N PHE A 414 -6.68 -18.56 -6.49
CA PHE A 414 -5.56 -18.96 -5.63
C PHE A 414 -5.05 -20.36 -5.99
N ASN A 415 -5.94 -21.33 -6.21
CA ASN A 415 -5.54 -22.68 -6.63
C ASN A 415 -4.85 -22.70 -8.00
N LYS A 416 -5.28 -21.86 -8.96
CA LYS A 416 -4.62 -21.74 -10.26
C LYS A 416 -3.19 -21.18 -10.13
N ASN A 417 -2.94 -20.31 -9.16
CA ASN A 417 -1.69 -19.57 -9.02
C ASN A 417 -0.78 -20.08 -7.88
N VAL A 418 -1.13 -21.17 -7.18
CA VAL A 418 -0.34 -21.70 -6.06
C VAL A 418 1.02 -22.23 -6.50
N LEU A 419 2.06 -21.94 -5.72
CA LEU A 419 3.45 -22.33 -5.98
C LEU A 419 3.95 -23.31 -4.93
N GLY A 420 4.23 -24.55 -5.36
CA GLY A 420 4.85 -25.57 -4.51
C GLY A 420 3.91 -26.19 -3.47
N SER A 421 2.64 -26.45 -3.84
CA SER A 421 1.69 -27.20 -3.00
C SER A 421 2.19 -28.65 -2.79
N PRO A 422 2.63 -29.03 -1.57
CA PRO A 422 3.20 -30.35 -1.31
C PRO A 422 2.17 -31.48 -1.43
N SER A 423 0.90 -31.20 -1.12
CA SER A 423 -0.17 -32.21 -1.10
C SER A 423 -0.85 -32.40 -2.45
N GLY A 424 -0.79 -31.40 -3.34
CA GLY A 424 -1.58 -31.38 -4.58
C GLY A 424 -3.09 -31.26 -4.36
N ASN A 425 -3.53 -31.00 -3.12
CA ASN A 425 -4.94 -30.85 -2.78
C ASN A 425 -5.50 -29.53 -3.31
N ILE A 426 -6.82 -29.52 -3.53
CA ILE A 426 -7.59 -28.28 -3.66
C ILE A 426 -7.58 -27.57 -2.30
N LEU A 427 -7.23 -26.30 -2.30
CA LEU A 427 -7.09 -25.49 -1.09
C LEU A 427 -8.28 -24.53 -0.93
N HIS A 428 -8.81 -24.45 0.29
CA HIS A 428 -9.92 -23.57 0.67
C HIS A 428 -9.43 -22.41 1.55
N ALA A 429 -10.32 -21.43 1.76
CA ALA A 429 -10.09 -20.27 2.62
C ALA A 429 -9.50 -20.65 3.97
N GLY A 430 -8.50 -19.88 4.42
CA GLY A 430 -7.73 -20.13 5.64
C GLY A 430 -6.48 -21.00 5.45
N SER A 431 -6.22 -21.49 4.24
CA SER A 431 -4.94 -22.13 3.87
C SER A 431 -3.83 -21.07 3.69
N ASP A 432 -2.64 -21.32 4.22
CA ASP A 432 -1.46 -20.47 4.03
C ASP A 432 -0.76 -20.85 2.72
N VAL A 433 -0.79 -19.96 1.73
CA VAL A 433 -0.28 -20.28 0.39
C VAL A 433 0.76 -19.29 -0.09
N ARG A 434 1.63 -19.77 -0.98
CA ARG A 434 2.48 -18.94 -1.80
C ARG A 434 1.92 -18.93 -3.21
N VAL A 435 1.73 -17.75 -3.78
CA VAL A 435 1.07 -17.59 -5.07
C VAL A 435 1.91 -16.74 -6.02
N LYS A 436 1.82 -17.06 -7.31
CA LYS A 436 2.33 -16.22 -8.39
C LYS A 436 1.60 -14.88 -8.39
N VAL A 437 2.34 -13.79 -8.61
CA VAL A 437 1.81 -12.46 -8.89
C VAL A 437 1.90 -12.19 -10.39
N ASN A 438 0.82 -11.71 -10.99
CA ASN A 438 0.75 -11.42 -12.42
C ASN A 438 1.06 -9.97 -12.73
N ILE A 439 0.38 -9.03 -12.05
CA ILE A 439 0.53 -7.60 -12.29
C ILE A 439 0.94 -6.89 -11.01
N VAL A 440 1.87 -5.94 -11.11
CA VAL A 440 2.30 -5.11 -9.98
C VAL A 440 2.12 -3.61 -10.23
N GLY A 441 1.51 -2.92 -9.27
CA GLY A 441 1.31 -1.47 -9.30
C GLY A 441 2.17 -0.71 -8.29
N SER A 442 2.75 0.41 -8.72
CA SER A 442 3.45 1.36 -7.85
C SER A 442 3.06 2.81 -8.17
N GLN A 443 2.92 3.65 -7.15
CA GLN A 443 2.62 5.08 -7.28
C GLN A 443 3.74 5.93 -6.69
N ASP A 444 3.73 7.23 -6.94
CA ASP A 444 4.84 8.15 -6.71
C ASP A 444 5.11 8.53 -5.24
N THR A 445 4.12 8.40 -4.37
CA THR A 445 4.28 8.66 -2.92
C THR A 445 4.67 7.43 -2.11
N THR A 446 4.48 6.23 -2.64
CA THR A 446 4.96 4.96 -2.07
C THR A 446 6.15 4.40 -2.84
N GLY A 447 6.34 4.79 -4.09
CA GLY A 447 7.34 4.27 -5.01
C GLY A 447 8.77 4.54 -4.57
N LEU A 448 9.05 5.70 -3.97
CA LEU A 448 10.37 5.97 -3.37
C LEU A 448 10.69 5.00 -2.23
N MET A 449 9.70 4.65 -1.41
CA MET A 449 9.90 3.64 -0.38
C MET A 449 10.04 2.26 -1.01
N THR A 450 9.23 1.93 -2.03
CA THR A 450 9.37 0.67 -2.77
C THR A 450 10.76 0.52 -3.39
N SER A 451 11.34 1.59 -3.98
CA SER A 451 12.72 1.55 -4.47
C SER A 451 13.73 1.35 -3.35
N GLN A 452 13.54 1.97 -2.18
CA GLN A 452 14.42 1.74 -1.02
C GLN A 452 14.34 0.31 -0.49
N GLU A 453 13.15 -0.30 -0.49
CA GLU A 453 12.99 -1.69 -0.09
C GLU A 453 13.62 -2.65 -1.13
N LEU A 454 13.47 -2.36 -2.43
CA LEU A 454 14.19 -3.09 -3.49
C LEU A 454 15.71 -2.96 -3.35
N GLU A 455 16.21 -1.75 -3.09
CA GLU A 455 17.64 -1.50 -2.82
C GLU A 455 18.12 -2.27 -1.59
N ALA A 456 17.35 -2.26 -0.49
CA ALA A 456 17.69 -2.96 0.75
C ALA A 456 17.68 -4.49 0.60
N MET A 457 16.82 -5.03 -0.27
CA MET A 457 16.82 -6.44 -0.68
C MET A 457 17.89 -6.74 -1.74
N ALA A 458 18.63 -5.72 -2.18
CA ALA A 458 19.60 -5.79 -3.26
C ALA A 458 19.05 -6.31 -4.60
N ALA A 459 17.77 -6.03 -4.86
CA ALA A 459 17.14 -6.34 -6.13
C ALA A 459 17.61 -5.35 -7.20
N THR A 460 17.93 -5.85 -8.39
CA THR A 460 18.37 -5.02 -9.54
C THR A 460 17.44 -5.12 -10.74
N THR A 461 16.68 -6.20 -10.88
CA THR A 461 15.77 -6.44 -12.00
C THR A 461 14.47 -7.07 -11.53
N ILE A 462 13.38 -6.74 -12.22
CA ILE A 462 12.06 -7.34 -12.03
C ILE A 462 12.08 -8.85 -12.32
N SER A 463 11.32 -9.61 -11.53
CA SER A 463 11.16 -11.04 -11.74
C SER A 463 10.55 -11.34 -13.12
N PRO A 464 11.11 -12.28 -13.90
CA PRO A 464 10.63 -12.62 -15.24
C PRO A 464 9.28 -13.34 -15.24
N THR A 465 8.75 -13.72 -14.07
CA THR A 465 7.43 -14.37 -13.97
C THR A 465 6.27 -13.38 -13.91
N ILE A 466 6.55 -12.09 -13.67
CA ILE A 466 5.55 -11.02 -13.65
C ILE A 466 5.17 -10.68 -15.08
N ASP A 467 3.86 -10.63 -15.34
CA ASP A 467 3.32 -10.38 -16.67
C ASP A 467 3.41 -8.89 -17.06
N GLY A 468 3.32 -7.99 -16.08
CA GLY A 468 3.55 -6.56 -16.28
C GLY A 468 3.55 -5.77 -14.97
N ALA A 469 4.23 -4.63 -14.95
CA ALA A 469 4.26 -3.75 -13.80
C ALA A 469 4.35 -2.28 -14.20
N TYR A 470 3.70 -1.40 -13.42
CA TYR A 470 3.55 0.02 -13.74
C TYR A 470 3.87 0.94 -12.57
N GLN A 471 4.68 1.96 -12.83
CA GLN A 471 4.97 3.07 -11.92
C GLN A 471 4.29 4.37 -12.41
N SER A 472 3.34 4.88 -11.63
CA SER A 472 2.61 6.12 -11.91
C SER A 472 3.23 7.36 -11.25
N GLY A 473 2.83 8.55 -11.72
CA GLY A 473 3.21 9.87 -11.19
C GLY A 473 2.01 10.73 -10.78
N CYS A 474 0.96 10.12 -10.22
CA CYS A 474 -0.37 10.74 -10.11
C CYS A 474 -0.65 11.49 -8.81
N HIS A 475 0.06 11.20 -7.71
CA HIS A 475 -0.21 11.81 -6.39
C HIS A 475 0.57 13.11 -6.17
N THR A 476 1.61 13.36 -6.95
CA THR A 476 2.41 14.59 -6.95
C THR A 476 2.17 15.43 -8.20
N ALA A 477 1.12 15.11 -8.96
CA ALA A 477 0.82 15.69 -10.26
C ALA A 477 0.40 17.17 -10.21
N SER A 478 -0.36 17.59 -9.20
CA SER A 478 -0.98 18.93 -9.15
C SER A 478 0.06 20.03 -8.96
N VAL A 479 1.13 19.74 -8.21
CA VAL A 479 2.20 20.70 -7.91
C VAL A 479 3.56 20.13 -8.27
N TRP A 480 4.27 20.81 -9.17
CA TRP A 480 5.61 20.42 -9.64
C TRP A 480 6.72 21.21 -8.96
N ASP A 481 6.72 21.23 -7.62
CA ASP A 481 7.72 21.94 -6.82
C ASP A 481 9.13 21.32 -6.94
N THR A 482 10.13 21.97 -6.32
CA THR A 482 11.53 21.49 -6.33
C THR A 482 11.67 20.06 -5.80
N ARG A 483 10.86 19.67 -4.82
CA ARG A 483 10.90 18.31 -4.25
C ARG A 483 10.39 17.28 -5.24
N SER A 484 9.30 17.57 -5.94
CA SER A 484 8.78 16.72 -7.02
C SER A 484 9.78 16.64 -8.19
N GLN A 485 10.41 17.77 -8.55
CA GLN A 485 11.42 17.84 -9.62
C GLN A 485 12.66 16.99 -9.31
N GLU A 486 13.06 16.86 -8.04
CA GLU A 486 14.17 16.00 -7.63
C GLU A 486 13.76 14.53 -7.53
N ASN A 487 12.65 14.26 -6.84
CA ASN A 487 12.29 12.89 -6.46
C ASN A 487 11.65 12.08 -7.59
N ILE A 488 10.76 12.68 -8.39
CA ILE A 488 9.98 11.95 -9.38
C ILE A 488 10.83 11.46 -10.55
N PRO A 489 11.72 12.27 -11.17
CA PRO A 489 12.63 11.75 -12.18
C PRO A 489 13.56 10.66 -11.66
N ARG A 490 14.07 10.79 -10.42
CA ARG A 490 14.89 9.75 -9.77
C ARG A 490 14.12 8.44 -9.63
N LEU A 491 12.88 8.49 -9.13
CA LEU A 491 12.00 7.32 -8.99
C LEU A 491 11.71 6.66 -10.34
N MET A 492 11.32 7.46 -11.34
CA MET A 492 10.96 6.96 -12.67
C MET A 492 12.16 6.31 -13.35
N LYS A 493 13.34 6.91 -13.24
CA LYS A 493 14.58 6.30 -13.73
C LYS A 493 14.85 4.96 -13.06
N PHE A 494 14.82 4.90 -11.71
CA PHE A 494 15.05 3.67 -10.98
C PHE A 494 14.07 2.56 -11.39
N MET A 495 12.77 2.86 -11.41
CA MET A 495 11.74 1.87 -11.73
C MET A 495 11.82 1.41 -13.20
N ASN A 496 12.18 2.31 -14.12
CA ASN A 496 12.40 1.93 -15.52
C ASN A 496 13.63 1.03 -15.68
N ASP A 497 14.76 1.39 -15.06
CA ASP A 497 15.99 0.58 -15.07
C ASP A 497 15.75 -0.81 -14.45
N PHE A 498 14.91 -0.88 -13.42
CA PHE A 498 14.50 -2.14 -12.78
C PHE A 498 13.59 -3.01 -13.69
N GLY A 499 12.90 -2.41 -14.67
CA GLY A 499 12.13 -3.11 -15.70
C GLY A 499 10.63 -2.76 -15.76
N LEU A 500 10.14 -1.80 -14.97
CA LEU A 500 8.74 -1.39 -15.00
C LEU A 500 8.43 -0.49 -16.20
N ILE A 501 7.17 -0.55 -16.65
CA ILE A 501 6.58 0.53 -17.46
C ILE A 501 6.40 1.74 -16.54
N THR A 502 6.80 2.92 -17.01
CA THR A 502 6.79 4.15 -16.20
C THR A 502 5.91 5.21 -16.85
N ALA A 503 5.30 6.06 -16.04
CA ALA A 503 4.47 7.16 -16.54
C ALA A 503 5.29 8.29 -17.17
N ARG A 504 6.59 8.36 -16.86
CA ARG A 504 7.53 9.36 -17.37
C ARG A 504 8.79 8.66 -17.84
N ASP A 505 9.13 8.85 -19.11
CA ASP A 505 10.39 8.32 -19.65
C ASP A 505 11.57 9.05 -19.00
N PRO A 506 12.54 8.34 -18.38
CA PRO A 506 13.78 8.95 -17.93
C PRO A 506 14.56 9.66 -19.05
N LYS A 507 14.32 9.31 -20.32
CA LYS A 507 14.97 9.93 -21.50
C LYS A 507 14.08 10.94 -22.24
N GLY A 508 12.85 11.19 -21.78
CA GLY A 508 11.93 12.18 -22.35
C GLY A 508 11.38 11.86 -23.75
N LYS A 509 11.36 10.59 -24.18
CA LYS A 509 10.87 10.15 -25.50
C LYS A 509 9.35 10.22 -25.65
N TYR A 510 8.60 10.17 -24.55
CA TYR A 510 7.14 10.27 -24.55
C TYR A 510 6.64 11.29 -23.52
N HIS A 511 5.41 11.78 -23.76
CA HIS A 511 4.77 12.74 -22.87
C HIS A 511 4.62 12.16 -21.45
N SER A 512 5.01 12.93 -20.44
CA SER A 512 4.90 12.51 -19.05
C SER A 512 3.44 12.44 -18.64
N MET A 513 2.96 11.25 -18.32
CA MET A 513 1.60 11.03 -17.86
C MET A 513 1.51 11.19 -16.34
N THR A 514 0.41 11.77 -15.88
CA THR A 514 0.05 11.87 -14.46
C THR A 514 -1.25 11.12 -14.15
N ASP A 515 -1.61 10.21 -15.04
CA ASP A 515 -2.80 9.36 -14.97
C ASP A 515 -2.88 8.62 -13.64
N VAL A 516 -4.07 8.67 -13.03
CA VAL A 516 -4.38 7.96 -11.78
C VAL A 516 -4.06 6.48 -11.94
N ILE A 517 -3.16 5.98 -11.09
CA ILE A 517 -2.57 4.63 -11.16
C ILE A 517 -3.60 3.53 -11.47
N HIS A 518 -4.74 3.57 -10.79
CA HIS A 518 -5.73 2.51 -10.85
C HIS A 518 -6.45 2.43 -12.20
N LYS A 519 -6.57 3.55 -12.93
CA LYS A 519 -7.15 3.51 -14.28
C LYS A 519 -6.23 2.74 -15.23
N VAL A 520 -4.93 3.04 -15.18
CA VAL A 520 -3.93 2.36 -16.00
C VAL A 520 -3.81 0.89 -15.57
N LEU A 521 -3.72 0.60 -14.28
CA LEU A 521 -3.63 -0.79 -13.79
C LEU A 521 -4.87 -1.62 -14.16
N ASN A 522 -6.06 -1.02 -14.16
CA ASN A 522 -7.27 -1.74 -14.58
C ASN A 522 -7.18 -2.12 -16.06
N ASP A 523 -6.57 -1.29 -16.90
CA ASP A 523 -6.30 -1.63 -18.30
C ASP A 523 -5.21 -2.71 -18.43
N LEU A 524 -4.14 -2.66 -17.63
CA LEU A 524 -3.07 -3.66 -17.66
C LEU A 524 -3.50 -5.04 -17.12
N THR A 525 -4.62 -5.10 -16.38
CA THR A 525 -5.14 -6.34 -15.82
C THR A 525 -5.98 -7.10 -16.86
N VAL A 526 -5.31 -7.83 -17.75
CA VAL A 526 -5.91 -8.42 -18.96
C VAL A 526 -6.42 -9.86 -18.80
N ASP A 527 -6.47 -10.40 -17.58
CA ASP A 527 -6.99 -11.75 -17.28
C ASP A 527 -7.72 -11.76 -15.93
N ASP A 528 -8.98 -12.20 -15.93
CA ASP A 528 -9.84 -12.33 -14.74
C ASP A 528 -9.40 -13.41 -13.76
N TRP A 529 -8.38 -14.21 -14.11
CA TRP A 529 -7.74 -15.19 -13.24
C TRP A 529 -6.43 -14.70 -12.59
N SER A 530 -6.07 -13.43 -12.77
CA SER A 530 -4.82 -12.86 -12.28
C SER A 530 -4.87 -12.47 -10.81
N ILE A 531 -3.70 -12.54 -10.16
CA ILE A 531 -3.44 -11.89 -8.86
C ILE A 531 -2.65 -10.60 -9.09
N ILE A 532 -3.15 -9.51 -8.54
CA ILE A 532 -2.58 -8.17 -8.67
C ILE A 532 -2.16 -7.68 -7.29
N ILE A 533 -0.92 -7.18 -7.18
CA ILE A 533 -0.41 -6.54 -5.96
C ILE A 533 -0.10 -5.09 -6.28
N GLY A 534 -0.44 -4.15 -5.40
CA GLY A 534 -0.06 -2.77 -5.64
C GLY A 534 0.19 -1.95 -4.39
N GLY A 535 1.16 -1.04 -4.49
CA GLY A 535 1.60 -0.11 -3.43
C GLY A 535 0.62 1.01 -3.12
N ASP A 536 -0.67 0.71 -3.21
CA ASP A 536 -1.79 1.57 -2.85
C ASP A 536 -2.96 0.72 -2.36
N SER A 537 -3.63 1.18 -1.30
CA SER A 537 -4.80 0.52 -0.69
C SER A 537 -5.98 0.33 -1.66
N HIS A 538 -6.11 1.20 -2.66
CA HIS A 538 -7.14 1.20 -3.69
C HIS A 538 -6.77 0.35 -4.91
N THR A 539 -5.70 -0.46 -4.82
CA THR A 539 -5.44 -1.55 -5.77
C THR A 539 -6.54 -2.61 -5.65
N ARG A 540 -7.66 -2.36 -6.36
CA ARG A 540 -8.92 -3.11 -6.32
C ARG A 540 -9.47 -3.35 -7.72
N MET A 541 -8.61 -3.80 -8.64
CA MET A 541 -8.95 -3.93 -10.05
C MET A 541 -10.23 -4.74 -10.22
N SER A 542 -11.06 -4.36 -11.20
CA SER A 542 -12.35 -5.01 -11.43
C SER A 542 -12.24 -6.31 -12.22
N LYS A 543 -11.02 -6.69 -12.62
CA LYS A 543 -10.65 -7.94 -13.28
C LYS A 543 -9.58 -8.61 -12.43
N GLY A 544 -9.69 -9.93 -12.21
CA GLY A 544 -8.81 -10.64 -11.29
C GLY A 544 -9.09 -10.29 -9.83
N VAL A 545 -8.18 -10.68 -8.95
CA VAL A 545 -8.22 -10.30 -7.53
C VAL A 545 -7.02 -9.43 -7.20
N ALA A 546 -7.29 -8.22 -6.70
CA ALA A 546 -6.28 -7.20 -6.48
C ALA A 546 -6.16 -6.83 -5.01
N PHE A 547 -4.92 -6.82 -4.51
CA PHE A 547 -4.59 -6.52 -3.13
C PHE A 547 -3.74 -5.25 -3.04
N GLY A 548 -4.24 -4.29 -2.28
CA GLY A 548 -3.41 -3.20 -1.77
C GLY A 548 -2.40 -3.74 -0.76
N ALA A 549 -1.14 -3.37 -0.92
CA ALA A 549 -0.03 -3.84 -0.11
C ALA A 549 0.94 -2.70 0.23
N ASP A 550 1.79 -2.94 1.22
CA ASP A 550 2.86 -2.03 1.60
C ASP A 550 4.04 -2.11 0.63
N SER A 551 4.90 -1.08 0.65
CA SER A 551 6.08 -0.99 -0.21
C SER A 551 7.01 -2.20 -0.11
N GLY A 552 7.09 -2.85 1.05
CA GLY A 552 7.90 -4.04 1.26
C GLY A 552 7.34 -5.27 0.56
N THR A 553 6.05 -5.53 0.74
CA THR A 553 5.34 -6.60 0.02
C THR A 553 5.36 -6.37 -1.50
N VAL A 554 5.21 -5.13 -1.95
CA VAL A 554 5.31 -4.77 -3.38
C VAL A 554 6.71 -5.02 -3.92
N ALA A 555 7.75 -4.58 -3.19
CA ALA A 555 9.14 -4.82 -3.57
C ALA A 555 9.47 -6.31 -3.61
N LEU A 556 8.96 -7.10 -2.66
CA LEU A 556 9.07 -8.55 -2.67
C LEU A 556 8.40 -9.15 -3.91
N ALA A 557 7.16 -8.76 -4.19
CA ALA A 557 6.44 -9.22 -5.38
C ALA A 557 7.19 -8.88 -6.67
N LEU A 558 7.78 -7.69 -6.78
CA LEU A 558 8.61 -7.28 -7.91
C LEU A 558 9.90 -8.10 -8.03
N ALA A 559 10.58 -8.38 -6.92
CA ALA A 559 11.86 -9.07 -6.90
C ALA A 559 11.75 -10.59 -7.09
N THR A 560 10.66 -11.22 -6.63
CA THR A 560 10.50 -12.68 -6.64
C THR A 560 9.40 -13.15 -7.59
N GLY A 561 8.42 -12.29 -7.92
CA GLY A 561 7.22 -12.66 -8.69
C GLY A 561 6.20 -13.47 -7.90
N GLU A 562 6.35 -13.54 -6.57
CA GLU A 562 5.49 -14.31 -5.68
C GLU A 562 5.24 -13.60 -4.35
N VAL A 563 4.13 -13.93 -3.71
CA VAL A 563 3.78 -13.46 -2.37
C VAL A 563 3.21 -14.61 -1.54
N SER A 564 3.43 -14.56 -0.22
CA SER A 564 2.84 -15.50 0.73
C SER A 564 1.69 -14.83 1.48
N MET A 565 0.51 -15.43 1.41
CA MET A 565 -0.66 -14.96 2.14
C MET A 565 -1.68 -16.09 2.33
N PRO A 566 -2.52 -16.03 3.38
CA PRO A 566 -3.63 -16.97 3.49
C PRO A 566 -4.66 -16.72 2.38
N ILE A 567 -5.30 -17.78 1.89
CA ILE A 567 -6.49 -17.67 1.04
C ILE A 567 -7.59 -17.00 1.88
N PRO A 568 -8.08 -15.80 1.53
CA PRO A 568 -9.05 -15.11 2.36
C PRO A 568 -10.44 -15.72 2.27
N GLU A 569 -11.24 -15.59 3.32
CA GLU A 569 -12.67 -15.84 3.24
C GLU A 569 -13.37 -14.82 2.33
N SER A 570 -14.47 -15.22 1.70
CA SER A 570 -15.27 -14.37 0.81
C SER A 570 -16.67 -14.11 1.37
N VAL A 571 -17.17 -12.90 1.15
CA VAL A 571 -18.58 -12.52 1.32
C VAL A 571 -19.19 -12.34 -0.08
N LYS A 572 -20.27 -13.07 -0.36
CA LYS A 572 -21.00 -12.94 -1.62
C LYS A 572 -21.93 -11.73 -1.58
N VAL A 573 -21.82 -10.85 -2.56
CA VAL A 573 -22.73 -9.71 -2.72
C VAL A 573 -23.47 -9.81 -4.05
N THR A 574 -24.80 -9.90 -3.97
CA THR A 574 -25.72 -9.91 -5.12
C THR A 574 -26.68 -8.71 -5.05
N PHE A 575 -27.42 -8.46 -6.12
CA PHE A 575 -28.36 -7.35 -6.22
C PHE A 575 -29.72 -7.83 -6.73
N LYS A 576 -30.79 -7.19 -6.25
CA LYS A 576 -32.16 -7.37 -6.76
C LYS A 576 -32.86 -6.03 -6.95
N GLY A 577 -34.00 -6.04 -7.62
CA GLY A 577 -34.81 -4.85 -7.89
C GLY A 577 -34.28 -4.03 -9.06
N GLU A 578 -34.76 -2.80 -9.18
CA GLU A 578 -34.40 -1.90 -10.28
C GLU A 578 -33.78 -0.60 -9.74
N MET A 579 -32.64 -0.20 -10.31
CA MET A 579 -32.02 1.07 -9.98
C MET A 579 -32.84 2.23 -10.57
N ILE A 580 -33.26 3.17 -9.71
CA ILE A 580 -34.03 4.34 -10.16
C ILE A 580 -33.19 5.20 -11.10
N SER A 581 -33.82 5.67 -12.19
CA SER A 581 -33.17 6.33 -13.32
C SER A 581 -32.43 7.63 -13.02
N ASN A 582 -32.75 8.30 -11.91
CA ASN A 582 -32.13 9.55 -11.48
C ASN A 582 -31.06 9.36 -10.40
N LEU A 583 -30.61 8.14 -10.13
CA LEU A 583 -29.50 7.84 -9.21
C LEU A 583 -28.22 7.57 -9.99
N ASP A 584 -27.09 7.81 -9.34
CA ASP A 584 -25.78 7.37 -9.84
C ASP A 584 -25.35 6.08 -9.15
N PHE A 585 -24.51 5.28 -9.81
CA PHE A 585 -24.05 4.01 -9.24
C PHE A 585 -23.29 4.20 -7.93
N ARG A 586 -22.67 5.37 -7.71
CA ARG A 586 -22.07 5.72 -6.41
C ARG A 586 -23.08 5.70 -5.25
N ASP A 587 -24.35 6.05 -5.51
CA ASP A 587 -25.41 5.99 -4.49
C ASP A 587 -25.71 4.54 -4.07
N VAL A 588 -25.63 3.60 -5.02
CA VAL A 588 -25.77 2.16 -4.78
C VAL A 588 -24.62 1.64 -3.91
N VAL A 589 -23.41 2.09 -4.18
CA VAL A 589 -22.21 1.74 -3.40
C VAL A 589 -22.37 2.17 -1.94
N HIS A 590 -22.76 3.42 -1.66
CA HIS A 590 -22.99 3.88 -0.28
C HIS A 590 -24.18 3.17 0.38
N ALA A 591 -25.28 2.95 -0.35
CA ALA A 591 -26.45 2.24 0.19
C ALA A 591 -26.15 0.78 0.55
N THR A 592 -25.24 0.12 -0.19
CA THR A 592 -24.78 -1.25 0.09
C THR A 592 -24.22 -1.35 1.51
N GLN A 593 -23.46 -0.35 1.95
CA GLN A 593 -22.95 -0.29 3.33
C GLN A 593 -24.06 -0.23 4.36
N SER A 594 -24.97 0.73 4.20
CA SER A 594 -26.06 0.97 5.13
C SER A 594 -26.93 -0.28 5.29
N GLN A 595 -27.27 -0.92 4.17
CA GLN A 595 -28.08 -2.14 4.17
C GLN A 595 -27.31 -3.33 4.77
N MET A 596 -25.99 -3.40 4.58
CA MET A 596 -25.15 -4.43 5.21
C MET A 596 -25.13 -4.26 6.73
N LEU A 597 -24.85 -3.06 7.23
CA LEU A 597 -24.83 -2.77 8.67
C LEU A 597 -26.20 -3.05 9.31
N GLU A 598 -27.29 -2.65 8.66
CA GLU A 598 -28.66 -2.94 9.12
C GLU A 598 -28.93 -4.45 9.22
N LYS A 599 -28.56 -5.23 8.18
CA LYS A 599 -28.80 -6.68 8.13
C LYS A 599 -28.01 -7.45 9.19
N PHE A 600 -26.80 -7.00 9.52
CA PHE A 600 -25.88 -7.70 10.41
C PHE A 600 -25.69 -7.01 11.76
N GLY A 601 -26.67 -6.23 12.22
CA GLY A 601 -26.69 -5.69 13.60
C GLY A 601 -25.55 -4.73 13.92
N GLY A 602 -25.12 -3.95 12.92
CA GLY A 602 -23.99 -3.02 12.99
C GLY A 602 -22.61 -3.65 12.78
N ASP A 603 -22.52 -4.97 12.60
CA ASP A 603 -21.24 -5.64 12.38
C ASP A 603 -20.82 -5.55 10.90
N ASN A 604 -19.61 -5.02 10.66
CA ASN A 604 -19.03 -4.98 9.31
C ASN A 604 -18.48 -6.35 8.90
N ILE A 605 -19.31 -7.17 8.24
CA ILE A 605 -18.94 -8.51 7.78
C ILE A 605 -17.85 -8.53 6.70
N PHE A 606 -17.58 -7.41 6.03
CA PHE A 606 -16.54 -7.31 5.00
C PHE A 606 -15.13 -7.19 5.56
N GLN A 607 -14.99 -6.75 6.81
CA GLN A 607 -13.69 -6.49 7.42
C GLN A 607 -12.79 -7.74 7.37
N GLY A 608 -11.61 -7.58 6.74
CA GLY A 608 -10.61 -8.65 6.61
C GLY A 608 -10.92 -9.73 5.56
N ARG A 609 -12.05 -9.64 4.85
CA ARG A 609 -12.53 -10.63 3.86
C ARG A 609 -12.52 -10.08 2.45
N ILE A 610 -12.75 -10.93 1.46
CA ILE A 610 -12.95 -10.52 0.08
C ILE A 610 -14.43 -10.28 -0.19
N ILE A 611 -14.76 -9.18 -0.86
CA ILE A 611 -16.09 -8.96 -1.39
C ILE A 611 -16.15 -9.52 -2.81
N GLU A 612 -16.81 -10.66 -2.97
CA GLU A 612 -17.10 -11.26 -4.28
C GLU A 612 -18.43 -10.70 -4.77
N VAL A 613 -18.36 -9.72 -5.68
CA VAL A 613 -19.52 -8.96 -6.12
C VAL A 613 -20.02 -9.44 -7.49
N HIS A 614 -21.30 -9.78 -7.56
CA HIS A 614 -21.97 -10.34 -8.73
C HIS A 614 -22.71 -9.23 -9.50
N ILE A 615 -21.93 -8.33 -10.09
CA ILE A 615 -22.46 -7.20 -10.88
C ILE A 615 -22.81 -7.64 -12.31
N GLY A 616 -22.03 -8.52 -12.93
CA GLY A 616 -22.36 -9.20 -14.19
C GLY A 616 -22.37 -8.36 -15.47
N THR A 617 -22.94 -7.15 -15.43
CA THR A 617 -23.36 -6.35 -16.58
C THR A 617 -22.66 -5.00 -16.70
N LEU A 618 -21.82 -4.61 -15.73
CA LEU A 618 -21.04 -3.38 -15.79
C LEU A 618 -19.66 -3.64 -16.39
N LEU A 619 -19.28 -2.82 -17.36
CA LEU A 619 -17.91 -2.77 -17.87
C LEU A 619 -16.92 -2.52 -16.73
N ALA A 620 -15.72 -3.06 -16.89
CA ALA A 620 -14.66 -3.03 -15.89
C ALA A 620 -14.43 -1.64 -15.27
N ASP A 621 -14.40 -0.58 -16.07
CA ASP A 621 -14.23 0.78 -15.57
C ASP A 621 -15.37 1.19 -14.62
N MET A 622 -16.62 0.95 -14.98
CA MET A 622 -17.76 1.29 -14.12
C MET A 622 -17.82 0.42 -12.86
N ALA A 623 -17.56 -0.89 -13.02
CA ALA A 623 -17.49 -1.83 -11.91
C ALA A 623 -16.38 -1.48 -10.91
N PHE A 624 -15.31 -0.81 -11.37
CA PHE A 624 -14.24 -0.33 -10.51
C PHE A 624 -14.74 0.63 -9.42
N THR A 625 -15.81 1.40 -9.67
CA THR A 625 -16.46 2.23 -8.62
C THR A 625 -16.82 1.40 -7.39
N PHE A 626 -17.32 0.17 -7.58
CA PHE A 626 -17.70 -0.70 -6.47
C PHE A 626 -16.47 -1.31 -5.82
N THR A 627 -15.55 -1.88 -6.60
CA THR A 627 -14.37 -2.56 -6.06
C THR A 627 -13.42 -1.60 -5.35
N ASP A 628 -13.24 -0.39 -5.87
CA ASP A 628 -12.40 0.67 -5.30
C ASP A 628 -12.89 1.08 -3.90
N TRP A 629 -14.21 1.29 -3.75
CA TRP A 629 -14.84 1.60 -2.47
C TRP A 629 -14.63 0.53 -1.39
N THR A 630 -14.47 -0.74 -1.75
CA THR A 630 -14.30 -1.83 -0.78
C THR A 630 -13.07 -1.66 0.13
N ALA A 631 -12.07 -0.88 -0.30
CA ALA A 631 -10.93 -0.53 0.54
C ALA A 631 -11.37 0.14 1.85
N GLU A 632 -12.41 0.97 1.79
CA GLU A 632 -12.94 1.72 2.93
C GLU A 632 -13.89 0.88 3.80
N MET A 633 -14.35 -0.27 3.29
CA MET A 633 -15.07 -1.28 4.08
C MET A 633 -14.15 -2.17 4.91
N LYS A 634 -12.85 -1.82 4.98
CA LYS A 634 -11.81 -2.63 5.63
C LYS A 634 -11.70 -4.04 5.00
N ALA A 635 -12.19 -4.21 3.76
CA ALA A 635 -12.10 -5.47 3.03
C ALA A 635 -10.66 -5.75 2.58
N LYS A 636 -10.27 -7.02 2.54
CA LYS A 636 -8.94 -7.46 2.12
C LYS A 636 -8.69 -7.23 0.63
N ALA A 637 -9.69 -7.54 -0.21
CA ALA A 637 -9.74 -7.29 -1.65
C ALA A 637 -11.20 -7.34 -2.13
N SER A 638 -11.42 -7.13 -3.43
CA SER A 638 -12.70 -7.39 -4.07
C SER A 638 -12.47 -8.01 -5.45
N ILE A 639 -13.47 -8.72 -5.95
CA ILE A 639 -13.52 -9.30 -7.29
C ILE A 639 -14.92 -9.11 -7.88
N CYS A 640 -14.98 -8.79 -9.17
CA CYS A 640 -16.23 -8.72 -9.92
C CYS A 640 -16.45 -9.97 -10.76
N ILE A 641 -17.60 -10.61 -10.59
CA ILE A 641 -18.08 -11.66 -11.49
C ILE A 641 -18.81 -11.00 -12.66
N SER A 642 -18.32 -11.25 -13.88
CA SER A 642 -18.80 -10.63 -15.13
C SER A 642 -19.33 -11.69 -16.09
N ASN A 643 -20.33 -11.32 -16.90
CA ASN A 643 -20.77 -12.19 -18.01
C ASN A 643 -19.77 -12.15 -19.18
N ASN A 644 -19.99 -13.03 -20.16
CA ASN A 644 -19.10 -13.20 -21.31
C ASN A 644 -18.94 -11.92 -22.12
N GLU A 645 -20.06 -11.31 -22.51
CA GLU A 645 -20.07 -10.14 -23.40
C GLU A 645 -19.38 -8.94 -22.75
N THR A 646 -19.69 -8.67 -21.48
CA THR A 646 -19.13 -7.54 -20.72
C THR A 646 -17.64 -7.70 -20.47
N LEU A 647 -17.18 -8.93 -20.16
CA LEU A 647 -15.76 -9.19 -19.96
C LEU A 647 -14.98 -9.05 -21.29
N VAL A 648 -15.49 -9.61 -22.39
CA VAL A 648 -14.86 -9.47 -23.71
C VAL A 648 -14.78 -8.00 -24.11
N GLU A 649 -15.86 -7.23 -23.97
CA GLU A 649 -15.85 -5.80 -24.27
C GLU A 649 -14.82 -5.05 -23.41
N SER A 650 -14.77 -5.35 -22.11
CA SER A 650 -13.79 -4.75 -21.19
C SER A 650 -12.34 -5.07 -21.59
N LEU A 651 -12.05 -6.30 -22.02
CA LEU A 651 -10.72 -6.71 -22.49
C LEU A 651 -10.35 -6.03 -23.82
N GLN A 652 -11.30 -5.84 -24.73
CA GLN A 652 -11.05 -5.11 -25.98
C GLN A 652 -10.72 -3.63 -25.73
N ILE A 653 -11.42 -2.99 -24.79
CA ILE A 653 -11.12 -1.61 -24.37
C ILE A 653 -9.70 -1.53 -23.78
N ALA A 654 -9.37 -2.42 -22.85
CA ALA A 654 -8.04 -2.50 -22.24
C ALA A 654 -6.94 -2.68 -23.30
N LYS A 655 -7.13 -3.63 -24.23
CA LYS A 655 -6.19 -3.89 -25.33
C LYS A 655 -5.95 -2.66 -26.20
N ASN A 656 -7.01 -1.94 -26.57
CA ASN A 656 -6.91 -0.72 -27.35
C ASN A 656 -6.12 0.37 -26.62
N ARG A 657 -6.33 0.53 -25.31
CA ARG A 657 -5.59 1.50 -24.49
C ARG A 657 -4.12 1.12 -24.32
N ILE A 658 -3.81 -0.16 -24.12
CA ILE A 658 -2.42 -0.66 -24.11
C ILE A 658 -1.73 -0.41 -25.45
N LYS A 659 -2.44 -0.64 -26.56
CA LYS A 659 -1.90 -0.35 -27.91
C LYS A 659 -1.53 1.12 -28.07
N ILE A 660 -2.35 2.05 -27.56
CA ILE A 660 -2.03 3.49 -27.55
C ILE A 660 -0.76 3.76 -26.74
N MET A 661 -0.54 3.08 -25.60
CA MET A 661 0.71 3.20 -24.83
C MET A 661 1.92 2.76 -25.64
N ILE A 662 1.82 1.65 -26.39
CA ILE A 662 2.88 1.18 -27.30
C ILE A 662 3.13 2.20 -28.41
N GLU A 663 2.07 2.71 -29.05
CA GLU A 663 2.17 3.73 -30.11
C GLU A 663 2.81 5.03 -29.61
N LYS A 664 2.62 5.38 -28.34
CA LYS A 664 3.30 6.50 -27.66
C LYS A 664 4.76 6.20 -27.31
N GLY A 665 5.26 4.98 -27.56
CA GLY A 665 6.65 4.58 -27.32
C GLY A 665 6.94 4.15 -25.88
N MET A 666 5.93 3.73 -25.13
CA MET A 666 6.09 3.35 -23.72
C MET A 666 6.58 1.93 -23.49
N ASP A 667 6.53 1.06 -24.49
CA ASP A 667 6.94 -0.33 -24.31
C ASP A 667 8.45 -0.42 -24.03
N ASN A 668 8.84 -1.34 -23.16
CA ASN A 668 10.23 -1.53 -22.76
C ASN A 668 10.96 -2.49 -23.72
N ASP A 669 12.27 -2.64 -23.56
CA ASP A 669 13.10 -3.46 -24.45
C ASP A 669 12.67 -4.95 -24.50
N ILE A 670 11.99 -5.43 -23.45
CA ILE A 670 11.46 -6.81 -23.36
C ILE A 670 9.99 -6.93 -23.80
N GLN A 671 9.38 -5.86 -24.31
CA GLN A 671 8.04 -5.81 -24.89
C GLN A 671 6.90 -6.25 -23.95
N VAL A 672 6.92 -5.78 -22.70
CA VAL A 672 5.89 -6.10 -21.69
C VAL A 672 4.48 -5.75 -22.16
N LEU A 673 4.28 -4.56 -22.74
CA LEU A 673 2.93 -4.12 -23.14
C LEU A 673 2.39 -4.97 -24.30
N GLN A 674 3.24 -5.32 -25.27
CA GLN A 674 2.86 -6.25 -26.33
C GLN A 674 2.48 -7.63 -25.75
N GLY A 675 3.25 -8.14 -24.78
CA GLY A 675 2.92 -9.39 -24.09
C GLY A 675 1.56 -9.37 -23.38
N LEU A 676 1.14 -8.22 -22.85
CA LEU A 676 -0.21 -8.05 -22.28
C LEU A 676 -1.31 -8.05 -23.36
N ILE A 677 -1.06 -7.47 -24.53
CA ILE A 677 -1.98 -7.55 -25.68
C ILE A 677 -2.18 -9.00 -26.09
N ASP A 678 -1.10 -9.76 -26.23
CA ASP A 678 -1.15 -11.17 -26.66
C ASP A 678 -1.94 -12.03 -25.66
N LYS A 679 -1.75 -11.77 -24.35
CA LYS A 679 -2.53 -12.42 -23.28
C LYS A 679 -4.01 -12.04 -23.34
N ALA A 680 -4.34 -10.77 -23.58
CA ALA A 680 -5.71 -10.31 -23.72
C ALA A 680 -6.41 -11.01 -24.90
N ASP A 681 -5.74 -11.08 -26.05
CA ASP A 681 -6.25 -11.77 -27.24
C ASP A 681 -6.51 -13.25 -26.97
N GLN A 682 -5.57 -13.94 -26.30
CA GLN A 682 -5.77 -15.33 -25.90
C GLN A 682 -6.96 -15.48 -24.95
N ARG A 683 -7.12 -14.58 -23.97
CA ARG A 683 -8.22 -14.64 -23.02
C ARG A 683 -9.58 -14.42 -23.69
N ILE A 684 -9.67 -13.47 -24.60
CA ILE A 684 -10.87 -13.22 -25.42
C ILE A 684 -11.23 -14.47 -26.23
N LEU A 685 -10.25 -15.08 -26.91
CA LEU A 685 -10.47 -16.31 -27.68
C LEU A 685 -10.95 -17.47 -26.80
N ASP A 686 -10.40 -17.63 -25.60
CA ASP A 686 -10.83 -18.67 -24.67
C ASP A 686 -12.29 -18.48 -24.21
N ILE A 687 -12.75 -17.23 -24.04
CA ILE A 687 -14.14 -16.90 -23.67
C ILE A 687 -15.08 -17.12 -24.86
N GLU A 688 -14.76 -16.56 -26.03
CA GLU A 688 -15.59 -16.65 -27.25
C GLU A 688 -15.74 -18.08 -27.76
N SER A 689 -14.69 -18.90 -27.61
CA SER A 689 -14.74 -20.33 -27.95
C SER A 689 -15.44 -21.19 -26.90
N GLY A 690 -15.68 -20.67 -25.69
CA GLY A 690 -16.21 -21.42 -24.55
C GLY A 690 -15.23 -22.40 -23.92
N LYS A 691 -13.94 -22.37 -24.29
CA LYS A 691 -12.90 -23.26 -23.75
C LYS A 691 -12.61 -22.97 -22.27
N ILE A 692 -12.48 -21.70 -21.93
CA ILE A 692 -12.37 -21.25 -20.53
C ILE A 692 -13.35 -20.07 -20.38
N PRO A 693 -14.52 -20.27 -19.76
CA PRO A 693 -15.48 -19.19 -19.56
C PRO A 693 -14.92 -18.12 -18.61
N PRO A 694 -15.59 -16.95 -18.48
CA PRO A 694 -15.32 -16.01 -17.39
C PRO A 694 -15.32 -16.71 -16.04
N LEU A 695 -14.48 -16.22 -15.13
CA LEU A 695 -14.37 -16.72 -13.78
C LEU A 695 -15.72 -16.62 -13.06
N ALA A 696 -16.14 -17.76 -12.51
CA ALA A 696 -17.35 -17.87 -11.70
C ALA A 696 -17.09 -18.84 -10.54
N PRO A 697 -17.73 -18.64 -9.37
CA PRO A 697 -17.68 -19.62 -8.29
C PRO A 697 -18.39 -20.92 -8.69
N ASP A 698 -18.08 -22.01 -8.00
CA ASP A 698 -18.89 -23.23 -8.08
C ASP A 698 -20.25 -23.03 -7.39
N SER A 699 -21.27 -23.76 -7.84
CA SER A 699 -22.65 -23.60 -7.34
C SER A 699 -22.82 -24.01 -5.87
N ASP A 700 -21.93 -24.87 -5.36
CA ASP A 700 -21.88 -25.35 -3.98
C ASP A 700 -20.74 -24.70 -3.15
N ALA A 701 -20.15 -23.61 -3.66
CA ALA A 701 -19.15 -22.83 -2.92
C ALA A 701 -19.71 -22.27 -1.60
N ARG A 702 -18.87 -22.25 -0.56
CA ARG A 702 -19.24 -21.72 0.77
C ARG A 702 -18.65 -20.34 0.99
N TYR A 703 -19.52 -19.40 1.33
CA TYR A 703 -19.14 -18.05 1.72
C TYR A 703 -19.21 -17.89 3.24
N PHE A 704 -18.42 -16.96 3.77
CA PHE A 704 -18.54 -16.55 5.17
C PHE A 704 -19.94 -15.98 5.44
N ALA A 705 -20.43 -15.15 4.51
CA ALA A 705 -21.77 -14.59 4.54
C ALA A 705 -22.26 -14.31 3.12
N GLU A 706 -23.59 -14.28 2.95
CA GLU A 706 -24.25 -13.87 1.72
C GLU A 706 -25.14 -12.65 1.97
N PHE A 707 -24.99 -11.65 1.12
CA PHE A 707 -25.68 -10.38 1.22
C PHE A 707 -26.29 -9.99 -0.13
N GLU A 708 -27.58 -9.70 -0.13
CA GLU A 708 -28.32 -9.26 -1.30
C GLU A 708 -28.74 -7.81 -1.08
N VAL A 709 -28.26 -6.91 -1.94
CA VAL A 709 -28.58 -5.49 -1.93
C VAL A 709 -29.91 -5.28 -2.63
N ASP A 710 -30.82 -4.58 -1.96
CA ASP A 710 -32.13 -4.24 -2.48
C ASP A 710 -32.09 -2.85 -3.12
N LEU A 711 -32.11 -2.79 -4.46
CA LEU A 711 -32.06 -1.54 -5.20
C LEU A 711 -33.33 -0.71 -5.03
N ASP A 712 -34.49 -1.35 -4.78
CA ASP A 712 -35.78 -0.66 -4.66
C ASP A 712 -35.86 0.17 -3.37
N LYS A 713 -35.01 -0.13 -2.38
CA LYS A 713 -34.86 0.67 -1.15
C LYS A 713 -34.09 1.98 -1.37
N ILE A 714 -33.40 2.13 -2.49
CA ILE A 714 -32.57 3.28 -2.79
C ILE A 714 -33.40 4.28 -3.59
N SER A 715 -33.97 5.27 -2.89
CA SER A 715 -34.94 6.21 -3.49
C SER A 715 -34.39 7.61 -3.79
N GLN A 716 -33.18 7.90 -3.30
CA GLN A 716 -32.55 9.22 -3.36
C GLN A 716 -31.02 9.09 -3.20
N PRO A 717 -30.24 10.15 -3.52
CA PRO A 717 -28.79 10.10 -3.38
C PRO A 717 -28.32 9.86 -1.93
N MET A 718 -27.17 9.20 -1.80
CA MET A 718 -26.61 8.75 -0.52
C MET A 718 -25.22 9.37 -0.28
N ILE A 719 -25.02 9.93 0.91
CA ILE A 719 -23.82 10.69 1.29
C ILE A 719 -23.14 9.98 2.47
N ALA A 720 -21.85 9.67 2.34
CA ALA A 720 -21.04 9.24 3.48
C ALA A 720 -20.66 10.47 4.31
N ASP A 721 -21.08 10.49 5.58
CA ASP A 721 -20.92 11.61 6.51
C ASP A 721 -19.86 11.25 7.57
N PRO A 722 -18.79 12.05 7.74
CA PRO A 722 -17.80 11.83 8.79
C PRO A 722 -18.35 12.01 10.20
N ASP A 723 -19.58 12.51 10.37
CA ASP A 723 -20.28 12.69 11.64
C ASP A 723 -19.41 13.37 12.70
N VAL A 724 -18.73 14.45 12.30
CA VAL A 724 -17.65 15.07 13.09
C VAL A 724 -18.11 15.57 14.47
N GLN A 725 -19.41 15.68 14.70
CA GLN A 725 -20.02 16.10 15.97
C GLN A 725 -20.57 14.95 16.82
N ASN A 726 -20.36 13.68 16.44
CA ASN A 726 -20.77 12.53 17.24
C ASN A 726 -20.27 12.66 18.69
N GLU A 727 -21.08 12.37 19.69
CA GLU A 727 -20.66 12.46 21.10
C GLU A 727 -19.55 11.45 21.41
N ASP A 728 -19.63 10.26 20.82
CA ASP A 728 -18.58 9.25 20.86
C ASP A 728 -17.47 9.60 19.84
N ILE A 729 -16.29 9.95 20.37
CA ILE A 729 -15.12 10.30 19.57
C ILE A 729 -14.70 9.14 18.66
N SER A 730 -14.90 7.88 19.07
CA SER A 730 -14.50 6.70 18.31
C SER A 730 -15.30 6.50 17.02
N LYS A 731 -16.45 7.15 16.88
CA LYS A 731 -17.34 7.08 15.71
C LYS A 731 -17.17 8.22 14.73
N ARG A 732 -16.39 9.24 15.09
CA ARG A 732 -16.10 10.36 14.20
C ARG A 732 -15.13 9.91 13.10
N TYR A 733 -15.32 10.44 11.90
CA TYR A 733 -14.48 10.20 10.73
C TYR A 733 -14.39 8.71 10.32
N THR A 734 -15.43 7.93 10.60
CA THR A 734 -15.60 6.57 10.09
C THR A 734 -16.49 6.59 8.84
N HIS A 735 -16.33 5.60 7.97
CA HIS A 735 -17.18 5.46 6.78
C HIS A 735 -18.56 4.90 7.11
N ASP A 736 -18.87 4.57 8.36
CA ASP A 736 -20.05 3.80 8.74
C ASP A 736 -21.35 4.61 8.73
N THR A 737 -21.26 5.94 8.75
CA THR A 737 -22.44 6.82 8.74
C THR A 737 -22.81 7.22 7.31
N ILE A 738 -23.87 6.61 6.79
CA ILE A 738 -24.44 6.95 5.48
C ILE A 738 -25.78 7.67 5.69
N ARG A 739 -25.93 8.86 5.09
CA ARG A 739 -27.13 9.70 5.20
C ARG A 739 -27.72 9.95 3.82
N ALA A 740 -29.04 9.86 3.72
CA ALA A 740 -29.76 10.22 2.50
C ALA A 740 -29.76 11.75 2.30
N LEU A 741 -29.82 12.22 1.04
CA LEU A 741 -29.79 13.66 0.72
C LEU A 741 -30.82 14.49 1.51
N SER A 742 -32.04 13.98 1.67
CA SER A 742 -33.12 14.65 2.44
C SER A 742 -32.78 14.94 3.90
N PHE A 743 -31.84 14.20 4.52
CA PHE A 743 -31.41 14.45 5.89
C PHE A 743 -30.92 15.89 6.09
N TYR A 744 -30.26 16.45 5.08
CA TYR A 744 -29.67 17.80 5.16
C TYR A 744 -30.68 18.92 4.89
N GLY A 745 -31.90 18.59 4.46
CA GLY A 745 -33.00 19.54 4.23
C GLY A 745 -32.68 20.64 3.21
N GLY A 746 -31.66 20.46 2.36
CA GLY A 746 -31.20 21.46 1.42
C GLY A 746 -30.42 22.63 2.05
N ASN A 747 -29.98 22.53 3.31
CA ASN A 747 -29.45 23.68 4.08
C ASN A 747 -28.00 23.53 4.53
N LYS A 748 -27.39 22.33 4.47
CA LYS A 748 -26.01 22.14 4.93
C LYS A 748 -25.07 22.92 4.02
N LYS A 749 -24.36 23.91 4.58
CA LYS A 749 -23.37 24.73 3.87
C LYS A 749 -22.27 23.84 3.28
N VAL A 750 -21.84 24.14 2.06
CA VAL A 750 -20.69 23.51 1.40
C VAL A 750 -19.72 24.63 1.04
N ASP A 751 -18.49 24.50 1.51
CA ASP A 751 -17.43 25.49 1.34
C ASP A 751 -16.54 25.13 0.13
N LEU A 752 -16.45 23.84 -0.27
CA LEU A 752 -15.71 23.40 -1.45
C LEU A 752 -16.31 22.12 -2.05
N GLY A 753 -16.43 22.06 -3.37
CA GLY A 753 -16.77 20.85 -4.14
C GLY A 753 -15.53 20.26 -4.82
N PHE A 754 -15.38 18.92 -4.80
CA PHE A 754 -14.30 18.23 -5.50
C PHE A 754 -14.81 17.03 -6.31
N VAL A 755 -14.69 17.12 -7.65
CA VAL A 755 -14.98 16.04 -8.59
C VAL A 755 -13.65 15.53 -9.16
N GLY A 756 -13.10 14.48 -8.57
CA GLY A 756 -11.81 13.94 -8.98
C GLY A 756 -11.37 12.80 -8.07
N SER A 757 -10.85 11.72 -8.65
CA SER A 757 -10.17 10.59 -7.98
C SER A 757 -10.12 9.38 -8.92
N CYS A 758 -9.67 8.24 -8.41
CA CYS A 758 -9.83 6.93 -9.03
C CYS A 758 -11.31 6.49 -9.20
N MET A 759 -12.26 7.08 -8.48
CA MET A 759 -13.71 6.79 -8.60
C MET A 759 -14.38 7.49 -9.78
N VAL A 760 -13.74 8.49 -10.38
CA VAL A 760 -14.31 9.28 -11.49
C VAL A 760 -14.04 8.58 -12.82
N HIS A 761 -14.97 8.66 -13.76
CA HIS A 761 -14.89 8.12 -15.12
C HIS A 761 -15.16 9.21 -16.15
N LYS A 762 -15.02 8.86 -17.44
CA LYS A 762 -15.48 9.76 -18.52
C LYS A 762 -16.95 10.15 -18.33
N GLY A 763 -17.80 9.21 -17.93
CA GLY A 763 -19.23 9.44 -17.70
C GLY A 763 -19.52 10.56 -16.71
N ASP A 764 -18.80 10.61 -15.59
CA ASP A 764 -18.93 11.66 -14.57
C ASP A 764 -18.66 13.06 -15.11
N LEU A 765 -17.62 13.21 -15.93
CA LEU A 765 -17.28 14.51 -16.52
C LEU A 765 -18.31 14.94 -17.58
N LYS A 766 -18.92 13.97 -18.28
CA LYS A 766 -20.06 14.23 -19.18
C LYS A 766 -21.31 14.64 -18.41
N ILE A 767 -21.57 14.02 -17.26
CA ILE A 767 -22.65 14.39 -16.34
C ILE A 767 -22.46 15.85 -15.92
N LEU A 768 -21.27 16.23 -15.45
CA LEU A 768 -20.94 17.62 -15.11
C LEU A 768 -21.21 18.57 -16.28
N ALA A 769 -20.67 18.29 -17.47
CA ALA A 769 -20.87 19.14 -18.66
C ALA A 769 -22.35 19.31 -19.04
N HIS A 770 -23.14 18.24 -18.95
CA HIS A 770 -24.57 18.27 -19.22
C HIS A 770 -25.37 18.99 -18.12
N MET A 771 -24.99 18.85 -16.86
CA MET A 771 -25.61 19.61 -15.77
C MET A 771 -25.42 21.11 -15.94
N LEU A 772 -24.20 21.55 -16.30
CA LEU A 772 -23.92 22.96 -16.57
C LEU A 772 -24.81 23.51 -17.71
N LYS A 773 -25.01 22.72 -18.78
CA LYS A 773 -25.96 23.06 -19.86
C LYS A 773 -27.41 23.14 -19.37
N ASN A 774 -27.85 22.20 -18.55
CA ASN A 774 -29.22 22.18 -18.03
C ASN A 774 -29.48 23.41 -17.15
N LEU A 775 -28.56 23.72 -16.24
CA LEU A 775 -28.65 24.87 -15.34
C LEU A 775 -28.59 26.19 -16.14
N GLU A 776 -27.70 26.32 -17.11
CA GLU A 776 -27.68 27.51 -18.01
C GLU A 776 -29.02 27.69 -18.74
N ARG A 777 -29.65 26.61 -19.21
CA ARG A 777 -30.96 26.70 -19.88
C ARG A 777 -32.08 27.17 -18.96
N MET A 778 -31.99 26.84 -17.67
CA MET A 778 -32.99 27.18 -16.68
C MET A 778 -32.82 28.59 -16.15
N ASP A 779 -31.59 28.95 -15.79
CA ASP A 779 -31.27 30.16 -15.02
C ASP A 779 -30.58 31.24 -15.86
N GLY A 780 -30.20 30.94 -17.10
CA GLY A 780 -29.50 31.83 -18.03
C GLY A 780 -28.00 31.95 -17.78
N THR A 781 -27.54 31.78 -16.54
CA THR A 781 -26.13 31.82 -16.13
C THR A 781 -25.84 30.73 -15.09
N VAL A 782 -24.60 30.27 -15.00
CA VAL A 782 -24.14 29.38 -13.94
C VAL A 782 -23.10 30.11 -13.09
N GLU A 783 -23.40 30.29 -11.81
CA GLU A 783 -22.51 30.91 -10.83
C GLU A 783 -22.18 29.91 -9.72
N PHE A 784 -20.93 29.92 -9.25
CA PHE A 784 -20.48 29.06 -8.17
C PHE A 784 -20.56 29.83 -6.85
N ASN A 785 -21.26 29.29 -5.86
CA ASN A 785 -21.27 29.85 -4.50
C ASN A 785 -20.19 29.22 -3.59
N ALA A 786 -19.55 28.15 -4.07
CA ALA A 786 -18.34 27.54 -3.54
C ALA A 786 -17.46 27.05 -4.71
N PRO A 787 -16.12 27.03 -4.57
CA PRO A 787 -15.21 26.49 -5.57
C PRO A 787 -15.57 25.05 -5.97
N LEU A 788 -15.44 24.74 -7.26
CA LEU A 788 -15.54 23.37 -7.77
C LEU A 788 -14.21 22.96 -8.40
N VAL A 789 -13.45 22.11 -7.71
CA VAL A 789 -12.21 21.54 -8.24
C VAL A 789 -12.53 20.26 -9.02
N VAL A 790 -12.11 20.20 -10.28
CA VAL A 790 -12.39 19.07 -11.18
C VAL A 790 -11.08 18.49 -11.71
N THR A 791 -10.87 17.19 -11.55
CA THR A 791 -9.74 16.47 -12.14
C THR A 791 -10.23 15.30 -12.98
N ALA A 792 -9.84 15.27 -14.25
CA ALA A 792 -9.95 14.04 -15.03
C ALA A 792 -8.95 13.01 -14.52
N PRO A 793 -9.28 11.72 -14.47
CA PRO A 793 -8.34 10.73 -13.92
C PRO A 793 -7.23 10.37 -14.91
N THR A 794 -7.42 10.57 -16.22
CA THR A 794 -6.39 10.30 -17.25
C THR A 794 -6.41 11.32 -18.38
N TYR A 795 -5.27 11.48 -19.07
CA TYR A 795 -5.17 12.27 -20.29
C TYR A 795 -6.03 11.73 -21.43
N ASN A 796 -6.12 10.39 -21.57
CA ASN A 796 -6.95 9.77 -22.60
C ASN A 796 -8.43 10.20 -22.47
N ILE A 797 -8.95 10.34 -21.25
CA ILE A 797 -10.32 10.83 -21.02
C ILE A 797 -10.46 12.29 -21.45
N ILE A 798 -9.47 13.14 -21.19
CA ILE A 798 -9.47 14.53 -21.67
C ILE A 798 -9.53 14.56 -23.20
N ASP A 799 -8.70 13.76 -23.87
CA ASP A 799 -8.65 13.71 -25.34
C ASP A 799 -9.99 13.26 -25.93
N GLU A 800 -10.63 12.26 -25.32
CA GLU A 800 -11.98 11.82 -25.71
C GLU A 800 -13.03 12.92 -25.51
N LEU A 801 -13.04 13.60 -24.36
CA LEU A 801 -13.98 14.70 -24.08
C LEU A 801 -13.76 15.91 -24.99
N LYS A 802 -12.52 16.21 -25.38
CA LYS A 802 -12.20 17.24 -26.39
C LYS A 802 -12.78 16.88 -27.75
N LYS A 803 -12.61 15.63 -28.18
CA LYS A 803 -13.16 15.13 -29.45
C LYS A 803 -14.69 15.13 -29.47
N GLU A 804 -15.32 14.81 -28.35
CA GLU A 804 -16.78 14.79 -28.19
C GLU A 804 -17.37 16.21 -27.98
N GLY A 805 -16.54 17.21 -27.70
CA GLY A 805 -16.94 18.61 -27.50
C GLY A 805 -17.38 18.94 -26.07
N ASP A 806 -17.38 17.96 -25.16
CA ASP A 806 -17.76 18.13 -23.76
C ASP A 806 -16.73 18.95 -22.98
N TRP A 807 -15.44 18.81 -23.30
CA TRP A 807 -14.37 19.60 -22.68
C TRP A 807 -14.55 21.11 -22.90
N ASN A 808 -15.05 21.53 -24.07
CA ASN A 808 -15.29 22.94 -24.38
C ASN A 808 -16.33 23.57 -23.44
N ILE A 809 -17.30 22.78 -22.99
CA ILE A 809 -18.30 23.23 -22.01
C ILE A 809 -17.65 23.41 -20.66
N LEU A 810 -16.82 22.45 -20.24
CA LEU A 810 -16.08 22.55 -19.00
C LEU A 810 -15.18 23.80 -19.01
N GLN A 811 -14.44 24.03 -20.10
CA GLN A 811 -13.61 25.22 -20.27
C GLN A 811 -14.42 26.52 -20.19
N LYS A 812 -15.62 26.57 -20.80
CA LYS A 812 -16.50 27.75 -20.77
C LYS A 812 -16.81 28.21 -19.34
N TYR A 813 -16.95 27.29 -18.39
CA TYR A 813 -17.33 27.59 -17.01
C TYR A 813 -16.16 27.56 -16.03
N SER A 814 -14.94 27.28 -16.51
CA SER A 814 -13.75 27.21 -15.68
C SER A 814 -13.00 28.53 -15.69
N GLY A 815 -12.60 29.01 -14.52
CA GLY A 815 -11.67 30.14 -14.40
C GLY A 815 -10.21 29.72 -14.42
N PHE A 816 -9.93 28.41 -14.42
CA PHE A 816 -8.59 27.85 -14.45
C PHE A 816 -8.53 26.56 -15.27
N GLU A 817 -7.51 26.40 -16.10
CA GLU A 817 -7.15 25.12 -16.72
C GLU A 817 -5.65 24.91 -16.53
N PHE A 818 -5.25 23.69 -16.19
CA PHE A 818 -3.84 23.33 -16.03
C PHE A 818 -3.05 23.50 -17.34
N ASP A 819 -1.76 23.77 -17.22
CA ASP A 819 -0.82 23.80 -18.34
C ASP A 819 0.37 22.86 -18.05
N ASP A 820 0.67 21.96 -18.98
CA ASP A 820 1.81 21.05 -18.89
C ASP A 820 3.14 21.69 -19.26
N GLN A 821 3.11 22.80 -19.99
CA GLN A 821 4.29 23.60 -20.30
C GLN A 821 4.66 24.54 -19.14
N ASP A 822 3.67 24.93 -18.32
CA ASP A 822 3.85 25.76 -17.13
C ASP A 822 3.15 25.15 -15.90
N PRO A 823 3.67 24.02 -15.37
CA PRO A 823 3.09 23.39 -14.19
C PRO A 823 3.14 24.33 -12.98
N LYS A 824 2.04 24.36 -12.24
CA LYS A 824 1.96 25.06 -10.96
C LYS A 824 3.05 24.56 -9.99
N ASN A 825 3.78 25.50 -9.38
CA ASN A 825 4.88 25.20 -8.45
C ASN A 825 4.50 25.30 -6.96
N HIS A 826 3.29 25.81 -6.65
CA HIS A 826 2.81 25.99 -5.28
C HIS A 826 1.39 25.45 -5.13
N ALA A 827 1.12 24.78 -4.02
CA ALA A 827 -0.24 24.34 -3.71
C ALA A 827 -1.15 25.53 -3.39
N ARG A 828 -2.43 25.46 -3.77
CA ARG A 828 -3.40 26.45 -3.28
C ARG A 828 -3.74 26.17 -1.82
N ILE A 829 -3.92 27.27 -1.10
CA ILE A 829 -4.37 27.30 0.30
C ILE A 829 -5.72 28.00 0.45
N GLU A 830 -6.16 28.70 -0.60
CA GLU A 830 -7.40 29.47 -0.70
C GLU A 830 -7.94 29.29 -2.13
N TYR A 831 -9.27 29.34 -2.28
CA TYR A 831 -9.95 29.16 -3.56
C TYR A 831 -10.96 30.28 -3.80
N GLU A 832 -11.03 30.75 -5.04
CA GLU A 832 -12.09 31.62 -5.50
C GLU A 832 -13.31 30.79 -5.89
N ASN A 833 -14.50 31.38 -5.77
CA ASN A 833 -15.76 30.75 -6.11
C ASN A 833 -15.94 30.58 -7.64
N MET A 834 -15.21 29.61 -8.21
CA MET A 834 -15.24 29.26 -9.62
C MET A 834 -14.92 27.77 -9.82
N MET A 835 -15.07 27.28 -11.04
CA MET A 835 -14.61 25.94 -11.40
C MET A 835 -13.12 25.97 -11.77
N TYR A 836 -12.41 24.91 -11.38
CA TYR A 836 -11.00 24.66 -11.70
C TYR A 836 -10.87 23.35 -12.46
N LEU A 837 -10.26 23.37 -13.64
CA LEU A 837 -9.84 22.18 -14.37
C LEU A 837 -8.37 21.90 -14.04
N GLU A 838 -8.16 21.02 -13.08
CA GLU A 838 -6.85 20.63 -12.60
C GLU A 838 -6.23 19.50 -13.46
N ARG A 839 -4.90 19.39 -13.41
CA ARG A 839 -4.14 18.35 -14.12
C ARG A 839 -4.63 16.96 -13.74
N PRO A 840 -4.65 15.98 -14.68
CA PRO A 840 -4.91 14.59 -14.34
C PRO A 840 -4.09 14.08 -13.17
N GLY A 841 -4.74 13.38 -12.24
CA GLY A 841 -4.10 12.86 -11.04
C GLY A 841 -5.02 12.86 -9.83
N CYS A 842 -4.47 12.46 -8.67
CA CYS A 842 -5.23 12.25 -7.45
C CYS A 842 -5.65 13.57 -6.77
N ASN A 843 -4.84 14.63 -6.87
CA ASN A 843 -5.15 15.97 -6.36
C ASN A 843 -5.68 15.94 -4.89
N LEU A 844 -6.78 16.65 -4.59
CA LEU A 844 -7.42 16.72 -3.26
C LEU A 844 -7.80 15.36 -2.68
N CYS A 845 -7.96 14.29 -3.48
CA CYS A 845 -8.24 12.94 -2.97
C CYS A 845 -7.14 12.47 -1.99
N MET A 846 -5.89 12.84 -2.27
CA MET A 846 -4.79 12.57 -1.35
C MET A 846 -4.55 13.68 -0.33
N GLY A 847 -4.80 14.93 -0.70
CA GLY A 847 -4.61 16.07 0.19
C GLY A 847 -3.14 16.27 0.63
N ASN A 848 -2.18 15.77 -0.15
CA ASN A 848 -0.74 15.92 0.12
C ASN A 848 -0.13 17.17 -0.51
N GLN A 849 -0.76 17.73 -1.54
CA GLN A 849 -0.37 18.97 -2.20
C GLN A 849 -1.42 20.04 -1.92
N GLU A 850 -2.52 20.01 -2.69
CA GLU A 850 -3.70 20.85 -2.48
C GLU A 850 -4.47 20.43 -1.23
N LYS A 851 -5.07 21.39 -0.52
CA LYS A 851 -5.99 21.16 0.60
C LYS A 851 -7.08 22.23 0.62
N ALA A 852 -8.25 21.87 1.13
CA ALA A 852 -9.30 22.85 1.45
C ALA A 852 -8.90 23.72 2.65
N GLU A 853 -9.58 24.86 2.82
CA GLU A 853 -9.31 25.77 3.94
C GLU A 853 -9.69 25.13 5.28
N LYS A 854 -8.99 25.50 6.35
CA LYS A 854 -9.22 24.91 7.67
C LYS A 854 -10.66 25.17 8.14
N GLY A 855 -11.36 24.11 8.53
CA GLY A 855 -12.75 24.16 8.97
C GLY A 855 -13.78 24.09 7.85
N ASP A 856 -13.39 23.96 6.59
CA ASP A 856 -14.33 23.82 5.47
C ASP A 856 -15.19 22.56 5.56
N THR A 857 -16.41 22.68 5.05
CA THR A 857 -17.26 21.56 4.68
C THR A 857 -17.02 21.23 3.20
N VAL A 858 -16.30 20.15 2.94
CA VAL A 858 -15.98 19.67 1.59
C VAL A 858 -17.01 18.62 1.15
N MET A 859 -17.55 18.76 -0.07
CA MET A 859 -18.37 17.74 -0.72
C MET A 859 -17.56 17.11 -1.87
N SER A 860 -17.34 15.80 -1.86
CA SER A 860 -16.32 15.18 -2.72
C SER A 860 -16.75 13.86 -3.35
N THR A 861 -16.27 13.59 -4.57
CA THR A 861 -16.35 12.25 -5.20
C THR A 861 -15.17 11.33 -4.83
N SER A 862 -14.24 11.79 -3.98
CA SER A 862 -13.10 11.00 -3.52
C SER A 862 -13.51 9.81 -2.65
N THR A 863 -12.53 9.07 -2.14
CA THR A 863 -12.78 7.83 -1.38
C THR A 863 -12.72 7.99 0.14
N ARG A 864 -12.14 9.08 0.67
CA ARG A 864 -11.81 9.19 2.10
C ARG A 864 -12.33 10.44 2.77
N LEU A 865 -12.78 10.27 4.01
CA LEU A 865 -13.31 11.32 4.87
C LEU A 865 -12.55 11.47 6.20
N PHE A 866 -11.37 10.86 6.33
CA PHE A 866 -10.57 10.90 7.57
C PHE A 866 -10.21 12.33 7.98
N LYS A 867 -10.10 12.53 9.31
CA LYS A 867 -9.66 13.79 9.90
C LYS A 867 -8.34 14.26 9.27
N GLY A 868 -8.26 15.55 8.90
CA GLY A 868 -7.03 16.16 8.38
C GLY A 868 -6.67 15.79 6.94
N ARG A 869 -7.43 14.88 6.29
CA ARG A 869 -7.12 14.36 4.95
C ARG A 869 -7.20 15.44 3.87
N VAL A 870 -8.41 15.84 3.52
CA VAL A 870 -8.68 16.92 2.54
C VAL A 870 -8.72 18.28 3.24
N VAL A 871 -9.20 18.28 4.48
CA VAL A 871 -9.45 19.47 5.29
C VAL A 871 -9.01 19.23 6.73
N ALA A 872 -8.37 20.23 7.34
CA ALA A 872 -7.97 20.21 8.74
C ALA A 872 -8.95 21.03 9.60
N ASP A 873 -8.90 20.83 10.91
CA ASP A 873 -9.66 21.63 11.86
C ASP A 873 -9.17 23.09 11.87
N SER A 874 -10.10 24.01 12.09
CA SER A 874 -9.81 25.39 12.50
C SER A 874 -10.07 25.56 14.00
N ASP A 875 -9.67 26.70 14.56
CA ASP A 875 -9.96 27.04 15.97
C ASP A 875 -11.48 27.14 16.27
N ARG A 876 -12.33 27.29 15.24
CA ARG A 876 -13.76 27.56 15.39
C ARG A 876 -14.66 26.42 14.91
N LYS A 877 -14.19 25.59 13.97
CA LYS A 877 -14.99 24.56 13.29
C LYS A 877 -14.08 23.39 12.90
N LYS A 878 -14.56 22.17 13.15
CA LYS A 878 -13.95 20.93 12.66
C LYS A 878 -14.04 20.87 11.14
N GLY A 879 -12.95 20.50 10.48
CA GLY A 879 -12.99 20.22 9.05
C GLY A 879 -13.78 18.94 8.79
N GLU A 880 -14.62 18.94 7.76
CA GLU A 880 -15.40 17.76 7.37
C GLU A 880 -15.38 17.55 5.86
N SER A 881 -15.24 16.30 5.42
CA SER A 881 -15.28 15.90 4.02
C SER A 881 -16.36 14.85 3.83
N LEU A 882 -17.43 15.21 3.14
CA LEU A 882 -18.55 14.32 2.83
C LEU A 882 -18.34 13.70 1.45
N LEU A 883 -18.68 12.42 1.31
CA LEU A 883 -18.51 11.72 0.03
C LEU A 883 -19.86 11.51 -0.64
N ALA A 884 -19.99 11.92 -1.91
CA ALA A 884 -21.24 11.87 -2.66
C ALA A 884 -21.00 11.58 -4.15
N SER A 885 -22.09 11.31 -4.88
CA SER A 885 -22.07 11.18 -6.34
C SER A 885 -21.78 12.51 -7.04
N THR A 886 -21.26 12.43 -8.26
CA THR A 886 -20.88 13.61 -9.08
C THR A 886 -21.99 14.67 -9.14
N PRO A 887 -23.28 14.34 -9.40
CA PRO A 887 -24.30 15.37 -9.46
C PRO A 887 -24.53 16.11 -8.13
N VAL A 888 -24.47 15.42 -7.00
CA VAL A 888 -24.64 16.04 -5.68
C VAL A 888 -23.49 17.01 -5.40
N VAL A 889 -22.25 16.62 -5.71
CA VAL A 889 -21.06 17.46 -5.51
C VAL A 889 -21.16 18.74 -6.35
N VAL A 890 -21.42 18.60 -7.65
CA VAL A 890 -21.48 19.72 -8.60
C VAL A 890 -22.57 20.70 -8.20
N LEU A 891 -23.78 20.21 -7.95
CA LEU A 891 -24.90 21.07 -7.57
C LEU A 891 -24.67 21.73 -6.21
N SER A 892 -23.99 21.04 -5.28
CA SER A 892 -23.66 21.63 -3.98
C SER A 892 -22.67 22.79 -4.09
N ALA A 893 -21.69 22.71 -4.99
CA ALA A 893 -20.74 23.81 -5.23
C ALA A 893 -21.41 25.03 -5.88
N ILE A 894 -22.33 24.79 -6.82
CA ILE A 894 -23.13 25.84 -7.46
C ILE A 894 -24.01 26.54 -6.42
N LEU A 895 -24.68 25.80 -5.55
CA LEU A 895 -25.58 26.36 -4.54
C LEU A 895 -24.88 26.88 -3.27
N GLY A 896 -23.64 26.45 -2.98
CA GLY A 896 -22.94 26.73 -1.72
C GLY A 896 -23.52 25.97 -0.51
N ARG A 897 -24.38 24.98 -0.79
CA ARG A 897 -25.10 24.14 0.17
C ARG A 897 -25.56 22.85 -0.49
N THR A 898 -25.91 21.84 0.29
CA THR A 898 -26.56 20.62 -0.23
C THR A 898 -27.85 20.96 -0.97
N PRO A 899 -28.16 20.32 -2.11
CA PRO A 899 -29.40 20.53 -2.83
C PRO A 899 -30.61 19.86 -2.15
N SER A 900 -31.81 20.35 -2.45
CA SER A 900 -33.06 19.61 -2.23
C SER A 900 -33.22 18.48 -3.25
N ILE A 901 -34.13 17.53 -2.99
CA ILE A 901 -34.43 16.45 -3.93
C ILE A 901 -34.98 17.00 -5.26
N GLU A 902 -35.77 18.07 -5.21
CA GLU A 902 -36.36 18.69 -6.40
C GLU A 902 -35.31 19.41 -7.24
N GLU A 903 -34.43 20.19 -6.60
CA GLU A 903 -33.28 20.84 -7.25
C GLU A 903 -32.40 19.78 -7.93
N TYR A 904 -32.09 18.69 -7.22
CA TYR A 904 -31.33 17.56 -7.75
C TYR A 904 -31.97 16.95 -8.99
N ARG A 905 -33.26 16.54 -8.91
CA ARG A 905 -33.99 15.91 -10.01
C ARG A 905 -34.04 16.78 -11.25
N THR A 906 -34.15 18.09 -11.06
CA THR A 906 -34.22 19.05 -12.15
C THR A 906 -32.86 19.19 -12.83
N ALA A 907 -31.77 19.29 -12.06
CA ALA A 907 -30.41 19.40 -12.60
C ALA A 907 -29.99 18.16 -13.43
N VAL A 908 -30.39 16.95 -13.00
CA VAL A 908 -30.07 15.69 -13.70
C VAL A 908 -31.06 15.29 -14.79
N SER A 909 -32.08 16.11 -15.05
CA SER A 909 -33.13 15.78 -16.03
C SER A 909 -32.55 15.54 -17.42
N GLY A 910 -32.88 14.39 -18.02
CA GLY A 910 -32.42 14.00 -19.35
C GLY A 910 -30.93 13.60 -19.43
N ILE A 911 -30.21 13.52 -18.31
CA ILE A 911 -28.83 13.06 -18.27
C ILE A 911 -28.81 11.54 -18.07
N SER A 912 -28.03 10.83 -18.89
CA SER A 912 -27.78 9.40 -18.66
C SER A 912 -26.73 9.23 -17.57
N LEU A 913 -27.19 9.02 -16.34
CA LEU A 913 -26.33 8.62 -15.21
C LEU A 913 -25.81 7.18 -15.39
N THR A 914 -24.83 6.79 -14.58
CA THR A 914 -24.30 5.41 -14.59
C THR A 914 -25.40 4.46 -14.11
N LYS A 915 -26.00 3.70 -15.03
CA LYS A 915 -27.07 2.75 -14.72
C LYS A 915 -26.52 1.36 -14.48
N PHE A 916 -27.11 0.67 -13.52
CA PHE A 916 -26.85 -0.73 -13.25
C PHE A 916 -28.16 -1.52 -13.29
N SER A 917 -28.11 -2.70 -13.88
CA SER A 917 -29.21 -3.66 -13.83
C SER A 917 -28.66 -5.01 -13.39
N PRO A 918 -29.23 -5.61 -12.33
CA PRO A 918 -28.85 -6.96 -11.92
C PRO A 918 -29.03 -7.96 -13.07
N PRO A 919 -28.23 -9.03 -13.10
CA PRO A 919 -28.40 -10.12 -14.06
C PRO A 919 -29.81 -10.74 -13.99
N ALA A 920 -30.44 -11.02 -15.13
CA ALA A 920 -31.82 -11.52 -15.19
C ALA A 920 -32.01 -12.96 -14.66
N ASN A 921 -30.95 -13.77 -14.69
CA ASN A 921 -30.86 -15.07 -14.04
C ASN A 921 -29.72 -15.01 -13.01
N SER A 922 -29.72 -15.90 -12.00
CA SER A 922 -28.47 -16.18 -11.27
C SER A 922 -27.40 -16.41 -12.33
N LEU A 923 -26.33 -15.60 -12.33
CA LEU A 923 -25.32 -15.63 -13.40
C LEU A 923 -24.84 -17.06 -13.64
N TYR A 924 -24.85 -17.89 -12.59
CA TYR A 924 -24.52 -19.31 -12.63
C TYR A 924 -25.40 -20.04 -11.58
N SER A 925 -26.35 -20.85 -12.04
CA SER A 925 -27.14 -21.81 -11.25
C SER A 925 -26.74 -23.23 -11.60
#